data_AF-A0A2J8ABA3-F1
#
_entry.id   AF-A0A2J8ABA3-F1
#
_cell.length_a   1.000
_cell.length_b   1.000
_cell.length_c   1.000
_cell.angle_alpha   90.00
_cell.angle_beta   90.00
_cell.angle_gamma   90.00
#
_symmetry.space_group_name_H-M   'P 1'
#
loop_
_entity.id
_entity.type
_entity.pdbx_description
1 polymer ?
#
loop_
_entity_poly.entity_id
_entity_poly.type
_entity_poly.pdbx_seq_one_letter_code
_entity_poly.pdbx_strand_id
1 'polypeptide(L)'
;MPHPLQVAALQDLLVYSIKGLASLAHIARTTAGIEDQTVNTFVNSSIFSTLTNVNFSDARFLEFVTESRALHAQLLAKLAASRVALPASATEHVAWLGAMPHPLAWNSQQVAVNDFGAMMEAAAMTGISARQAVLGDTLAGLQELLTYGLKGLCAYAHHAEALGFRDPKVYADVQEALYFLSTPAASDVGAVLNHCFNAGATNFRVMEVLSNAHTGTFGHPVPTPVRMTPVPGKAILVTGHDMHDLHMLLEQTQGSGINVYTHGEMLPAHGYPGLKRYPHLAGHFGGAWYRQKIEFAGFPGAIAVTTNCVLDPVQAYRDNIFTINETGLTGIPHIKADASGHKDFGPIIRRAQQLPGFTAEDVAKFPPKKDAVVGFGHNAVLSVAPQVVDAIQTGKLDHIFLIGGCDGSEPQRKYYSKLLSHMPTNTMVLTLGCAKFRILDLDFGILPGTELPRLLDMGQSPLPPPRTEALYFLSTPAASDVGAVLNHCFNAGATNFRVMEVLSNAHTGTFGHPVPTPVRMTPVPGKAILVTGHDMHDLHMLLEQTQGSGINVYTHGEMLPAHGYPGLKRYPHLAGHFGGAWYRQKIEFAGFPGAIAVTTNCVLDPVQAYRDNIFTINETGLTGIPHIKADASGHKDFGPIIRRAQQLPGFTAEDVAKFPPKKDAVVGFGHNAVLSVAPQVVDAIQTGKLDHIFLIGGCDGSEPQRKYYSKLLSHMPTNTMVLTLGCAKFRILDLDFGILPGTELPRLLDMGQCNDAYSALVVATELAKVFKTDVNSLPLSLDLSWFEQKAVAVLLTLLHLGVRNIRLGPRLPAFLTPEAVGVLVDRFNLIPANVADPASDMKMMMSCK
;
A
#
# COMPACT_ATOMS: atom_id res chain seq x y z
N MET A 1 -31.82 -11.60 3.13
CA MET A 1 -30.44 -11.05 3.21
C MET A 1 -30.53 -9.56 3.56
N PRO A 2 -29.71 -8.99 4.47
CA PRO A 2 -29.70 -7.54 4.78
C PRO A 2 -29.28 -6.67 3.59
N HIS A 3 -29.79 -5.44 3.48
CA HIS A 3 -29.54 -4.53 2.34
C HIS A 3 -28.05 -4.35 1.96
N PRO A 4 -27.09 -4.10 2.89
CA PRO A 4 -25.68 -3.99 2.51
C PRO A 4 -25.10 -5.26 1.85
N LEU A 5 -25.61 -6.44 2.22
CA LEU A 5 -25.22 -7.71 1.63
C LEU A 5 -25.95 -7.98 0.30
N GLN A 6 -27.18 -7.46 0.12
CA GLN A 6 -27.86 -7.44 -1.19
C GLN A 6 -27.05 -6.62 -2.20
N VAL A 7 -26.64 -5.41 -1.82
CA VAL A 7 -25.80 -4.52 -2.65
C VAL A 7 -24.49 -5.19 -3.03
N ALA A 8 -23.80 -5.85 -2.08
CA ALA A 8 -22.56 -6.58 -2.37
C ALA A 8 -22.77 -7.72 -3.37
N ALA A 9 -23.82 -8.53 -3.20
CA ALA A 9 -24.14 -9.61 -4.13
C ALA A 9 -24.51 -9.09 -5.53
N LEU A 10 -25.24 -7.96 -5.62
CA LEU A 10 -25.57 -7.32 -6.89
C LEU A 10 -24.33 -6.72 -7.59
N GLN A 11 -23.30 -6.31 -6.85
CA GLN A 11 -22.00 -5.94 -7.44
C GLN A 11 -21.27 -7.16 -8.04
N ASP A 12 -21.26 -8.30 -7.34
CA ASP A 12 -20.70 -9.55 -7.87
C ASP A 12 -21.46 -10.01 -9.14
N LEU A 13 -22.79 -9.91 -9.13
CA LEU A 13 -23.64 -10.24 -10.29
C LEU A 13 -23.41 -9.27 -11.46
N LEU A 14 -23.17 -7.99 -11.20
CA LEU A 14 -22.81 -7.03 -12.23
C LEU A 14 -21.43 -7.36 -12.83
N VAL A 15 -20.40 -7.63 -12.02
CA VAL A 15 -19.09 -8.06 -12.53
C VAL A 15 -19.23 -9.35 -13.37
N TYR A 16 -20.09 -10.28 -12.96
CA TYR A 16 -20.40 -11.49 -13.74
C TYR A 16 -21.06 -11.17 -15.08
N SER A 17 -22.04 -10.27 -15.11
CA SER A 17 -22.70 -9.84 -16.34
C SER A 17 -21.77 -9.06 -17.27
N ILE A 18 -20.91 -8.19 -16.73
CA ILE A 18 -19.95 -7.42 -17.53
C ILE A 18 -18.84 -8.32 -18.06
N LYS A 19 -18.42 -9.38 -17.36
CA LYS A 19 -17.54 -10.42 -17.93
C LYS A 19 -18.15 -11.04 -19.20
N GLY A 20 -19.47 -11.24 -19.25
CA GLY A 20 -20.19 -11.69 -20.45
C GLY A 20 -20.17 -10.67 -21.60
N LEU A 21 -20.47 -9.40 -21.32
CA LEU A 21 -20.46 -8.32 -22.31
C LEU A 21 -19.05 -8.05 -22.85
N ALA A 22 -18.05 -8.01 -21.96
CA ALA A 22 -16.64 -7.84 -22.31
C ALA A 22 -16.09 -9.02 -23.12
N SER A 23 -16.51 -10.25 -22.82
CA SER A 23 -16.21 -11.43 -23.65
C SER A 23 -16.72 -11.26 -25.07
N LEU A 24 -17.99 -10.85 -25.24
CA LEU A 24 -18.57 -10.61 -26.56
C LEU A 24 -17.85 -9.47 -27.30
N ALA A 25 -17.47 -8.40 -26.60
CA ALA A 25 -16.73 -7.27 -27.16
C ALA A 25 -15.30 -7.65 -27.59
N HIS A 26 -14.58 -8.44 -26.79
CA HIS A 26 -13.27 -8.96 -27.15
C HIS A 26 -13.36 -9.85 -28.40
N ILE A 27 -14.34 -10.75 -28.47
CA ILE A 27 -14.58 -11.60 -29.65
C ILE A 27 -14.92 -10.72 -30.87
N ALA A 28 -15.80 -9.73 -30.72
CA ALA A 28 -16.19 -8.84 -31.82
C ALA A 28 -15.01 -8.04 -32.39
N ARG A 29 -14.17 -7.49 -31.51
CA ARG A 29 -12.95 -6.76 -31.87
C ARG A 29 -11.95 -7.67 -32.59
N THR A 30 -11.64 -8.83 -32.02
CA THR A 30 -10.57 -9.73 -32.50
C THR A 30 -10.93 -10.55 -33.74
N THR A 31 -12.19 -10.97 -33.88
CA THR A 31 -12.64 -11.85 -34.98
C THR A 31 -13.34 -11.12 -36.14
N ALA A 32 -13.88 -9.92 -35.89
CA ALA A 32 -14.69 -9.19 -36.85
C ALA A 32 -14.23 -7.75 -37.11
N GLY A 33 -13.28 -7.22 -36.32
CA GLY A 33 -12.94 -5.80 -36.32
C GLY A 33 -14.09 -4.88 -35.85
N ILE A 34 -15.11 -5.44 -35.20
CA ILE A 34 -16.29 -4.70 -34.75
C ILE A 34 -15.98 -4.11 -33.37
N GLU A 35 -15.84 -2.79 -33.33
CA GLU A 35 -15.81 -2.02 -32.09
C GLU A 35 -17.14 -1.30 -31.88
N ASP A 36 -17.62 -1.26 -30.64
CA ASP A 36 -18.82 -0.54 -30.24
C ASP A 36 -18.46 0.40 -29.09
N GLN A 37 -18.52 1.72 -29.34
CA GLN A 37 -18.12 2.72 -28.36
C GLN A 37 -19.05 2.77 -27.15
N THR A 38 -20.34 2.46 -27.33
CA THR A 38 -21.30 2.40 -26.21
C THR A 38 -20.94 1.23 -25.30
N VAL A 39 -20.64 0.06 -25.87
CA VAL A 39 -20.14 -1.11 -25.11
C VAL A 39 -18.80 -0.80 -24.43
N ASN A 40 -17.86 -0.17 -25.12
CA ASN A 40 -16.55 0.23 -24.57
C ASN A 40 -16.70 1.09 -23.31
N THR A 41 -17.45 2.19 -23.39
CA THR A 41 -17.70 3.10 -22.26
C THR A 41 -18.50 2.44 -21.15
N PHE A 42 -19.52 1.65 -21.50
CA PHE A 42 -20.41 0.99 -20.53
C PHE A 42 -19.70 -0.11 -19.71
N VAL A 43 -18.75 -0.84 -20.30
CA VAL A 43 -17.92 -1.80 -19.55
C VAL A 43 -17.10 -1.08 -18.49
N ASN A 44 -16.47 0.05 -18.84
CA ASN A 44 -15.65 0.83 -17.90
C ASN A 44 -16.50 1.42 -16.75
N SER A 45 -17.61 2.11 -17.06
CA SER A 45 -18.48 2.68 -16.03
C SER A 45 -19.12 1.60 -15.13
N SER A 46 -19.58 0.50 -15.70
CA SER A 46 -20.18 -0.59 -14.92
C SER A 46 -19.19 -1.25 -13.97
N ILE A 47 -17.95 -1.51 -14.42
CA ILE A 47 -16.89 -2.03 -13.54
C ILE A 47 -16.53 -1.01 -12.46
N PHE A 48 -16.39 0.28 -12.80
CA PHE A 48 -16.13 1.36 -11.85
C PHE A 48 -17.26 1.49 -10.81
N SER A 49 -18.54 1.30 -11.17
CA SER A 49 -19.66 1.34 -10.22
C SER A 49 -19.55 0.35 -9.04
N THR A 50 -18.74 -0.70 -9.20
CA THR A 50 -18.46 -1.73 -8.18
C THR A 50 -17.17 -1.47 -7.38
N LEU A 51 -16.58 -0.27 -7.49
CA LEU A 51 -15.45 0.19 -6.68
C LEU A 51 -15.95 0.76 -5.35
N THR A 52 -15.15 0.62 -4.30
CA THR A 52 -15.50 0.97 -2.91
C THR A 52 -16.02 2.42 -2.80
N ASN A 53 -17.20 2.58 -2.23
CA ASN A 53 -17.87 3.87 -2.01
C ASN A 53 -18.26 4.65 -3.29
N VAL A 54 -18.44 3.98 -4.44
CA VAL A 54 -19.09 4.56 -5.64
C VAL A 54 -20.61 4.49 -5.53
N ASN A 55 -21.18 3.27 -5.47
CA ASN A 55 -22.62 3.07 -5.60
C ASN A 55 -23.17 2.08 -4.55
N PHE A 56 -24.27 2.48 -3.92
CA PHE A 56 -24.98 1.73 -2.87
C PHE A 56 -26.45 1.44 -3.20
N SER A 57 -26.91 1.77 -4.42
CA SER A 57 -28.28 1.54 -4.86
C SER A 57 -28.42 0.21 -5.60
N ASP A 58 -29.09 -0.72 -4.94
CA ASP A 58 -29.67 -1.95 -5.51
C ASP A 58 -30.34 -1.74 -6.88
N ALA A 59 -31.21 -0.73 -7.00
CA ALA A 59 -31.88 -0.38 -8.23
C ALA A 59 -30.91 0.01 -9.36
N ARG A 60 -29.84 0.77 -9.08
CA ARG A 60 -28.82 1.12 -10.09
C ARG A 60 -28.03 -0.10 -10.55
N PHE A 61 -27.72 -1.05 -9.66
CA PHE A 61 -27.07 -2.30 -10.06
C PHE A 61 -27.97 -3.17 -10.95
N LEU A 62 -29.29 -3.19 -10.70
CA LEU A 62 -30.27 -3.85 -11.56
C LEU A 62 -30.46 -3.14 -12.92
N GLU A 63 -30.40 -1.81 -12.95
CA GLU A 63 -30.33 -1.03 -14.20
C GLU A 63 -29.09 -1.43 -15.02
N PHE A 64 -27.89 -1.45 -14.41
CA PHE A 64 -26.65 -1.87 -15.09
C PHE A 64 -26.71 -3.33 -15.58
N VAL A 65 -27.25 -4.28 -14.80
CA VAL A 65 -27.43 -5.67 -15.26
C VAL A 65 -28.41 -5.75 -16.44
N THR A 66 -29.45 -4.91 -16.46
CA THR A 66 -30.40 -4.82 -17.58
C THR A 66 -29.75 -4.25 -18.84
N GLU A 67 -29.01 -3.15 -18.71
CA GLU A 67 -28.34 -2.49 -19.83
C GLU A 67 -27.20 -3.34 -20.40
N SER A 68 -26.45 -4.05 -19.55
CA SER A 68 -25.45 -5.04 -19.94
C SER A 68 -26.03 -6.13 -20.87
N ARG A 69 -27.21 -6.67 -20.52
CA ARG A 69 -27.93 -7.64 -21.35
C ARG A 69 -28.44 -7.03 -22.65
N ALA A 70 -28.95 -5.80 -22.63
CA ALA A 70 -29.43 -5.11 -23.82
C ALA A 70 -28.29 -4.83 -24.83
N LEU A 71 -27.15 -4.34 -24.35
CA LEU A 71 -25.95 -4.11 -25.17
C LEU A 71 -25.35 -5.43 -25.68
N HIS A 72 -25.36 -6.49 -24.88
CA HIS A 72 -24.96 -7.83 -25.30
C HIS A 72 -25.82 -8.33 -26.47
N ALA A 73 -27.15 -8.20 -26.38
CA ALA A 73 -28.06 -8.59 -27.45
C ALA A 73 -27.85 -7.75 -28.73
N GLN A 74 -27.61 -6.44 -28.61
CA GLN A 74 -27.30 -5.57 -29.75
C GLN A 74 -25.99 -5.96 -30.45
N LEU A 75 -24.92 -6.20 -29.70
CA LEU A 75 -23.63 -6.60 -30.25
C LEU A 75 -23.68 -8.00 -30.86
N LEU A 76 -24.43 -8.93 -30.27
CA LEU A 76 -24.65 -10.27 -30.81
C LEU A 76 -25.40 -10.22 -32.15
N ALA A 77 -26.38 -9.33 -32.29
CA ALA A 77 -27.06 -9.07 -33.56
C ALA A 77 -26.12 -8.47 -34.62
N LYS A 78 -25.19 -7.59 -34.23
CA LYS A 78 -24.15 -7.06 -35.15
C LYS A 78 -23.22 -8.18 -35.64
N LEU A 79 -22.78 -9.08 -34.77
CA LEU A 79 -21.95 -10.23 -35.16
C LEU A 79 -22.68 -11.19 -36.10
N ALA A 80 -23.95 -11.50 -35.81
CA ALA A 80 -24.79 -12.32 -36.67
C ALA A 80 -24.99 -11.69 -38.06
N ALA A 81 -25.20 -10.37 -38.15
CA ALA A 81 -25.30 -9.64 -39.41
C ALA A 81 -23.98 -9.70 -40.21
N SER A 82 -22.83 -9.58 -39.54
CA SER A 82 -21.50 -9.77 -40.12
C SER A 82 -21.12 -11.23 -40.37
N ARG A 83 -22.04 -12.19 -40.11
CA ARG A 83 -21.85 -13.65 -40.29
C ARG A 83 -20.72 -14.26 -39.46
N VAL A 84 -20.35 -13.63 -38.36
CA VAL A 84 -19.31 -14.11 -37.46
C VAL A 84 -19.94 -15.00 -36.38
N ALA A 85 -19.55 -16.27 -36.36
CA ALA A 85 -19.94 -17.22 -35.34
C ALA A 85 -19.12 -17.02 -34.06
N LEU A 86 -19.74 -17.23 -32.90
CA LEU A 86 -19.01 -17.26 -31.63
C LEU A 86 -18.09 -18.50 -31.58
N PRO A 87 -16.86 -18.40 -31.05
CA PRO A 87 -16.01 -19.56 -30.84
C PRO A 87 -16.68 -20.58 -29.91
N ALA A 88 -16.58 -21.88 -30.20
CA ALA A 88 -17.13 -22.92 -29.31
C ALA A 88 -16.48 -22.89 -27.90
N SER A 89 -15.21 -22.48 -27.83
CA SER A 89 -14.48 -22.25 -26.58
C SER A 89 -14.98 -21.03 -25.78
N ALA A 90 -15.68 -20.08 -26.41
CA ALA A 90 -16.23 -18.91 -25.72
C ALA A 90 -17.47 -19.22 -24.86
N THR A 91 -17.90 -20.48 -24.82
CA THR A 91 -18.90 -21.02 -23.89
C THR A 91 -18.42 -22.30 -23.20
N GLU A 92 -17.11 -22.54 -23.15
CA GLU A 92 -16.55 -23.71 -22.49
C GLU A 92 -16.84 -23.71 -20.98
N HIS A 93 -17.12 -24.89 -20.41
CA HIS A 93 -17.55 -24.96 -19.02
C HIS A 93 -16.37 -24.75 -18.05
N VAL A 94 -16.40 -23.63 -17.34
CA VAL A 94 -15.39 -23.26 -16.37
C VAL A 94 -15.81 -23.69 -14.96
N ALA A 95 -15.03 -24.57 -14.33
CA ALA A 95 -15.42 -25.29 -13.11
C ALA A 95 -15.81 -24.39 -11.92
N TRP A 96 -15.18 -23.21 -11.78
CA TRP A 96 -15.44 -22.29 -10.67
C TRP A 96 -16.69 -21.41 -10.87
N LEU A 97 -17.44 -21.58 -11.96
CA LEU A 97 -18.77 -20.97 -12.14
C LEU A 97 -19.87 -21.80 -11.44
N GLY A 98 -19.56 -23.05 -11.04
CA GLY A 98 -20.51 -23.93 -10.36
C GLY A 98 -21.73 -24.24 -11.25
N ALA A 99 -22.91 -23.82 -10.80
CA ALA A 99 -24.17 -23.97 -11.55
C ALA A 99 -24.61 -22.68 -12.29
N MET A 100 -23.81 -21.60 -12.27
CA MET A 100 -24.09 -20.44 -13.12
C MET A 100 -23.77 -20.75 -14.58
N PRO A 101 -24.63 -20.36 -15.54
CA PRO A 101 -24.27 -20.44 -16.96
C PRO A 101 -23.09 -19.50 -17.25
N HIS A 102 -22.21 -19.91 -18.18
CA HIS A 102 -21.04 -19.13 -18.61
C HIS A 102 -21.39 -17.64 -18.85
N PRO A 103 -20.57 -16.64 -18.45
CA PRO A 103 -20.93 -15.22 -18.53
C PRO A 103 -21.51 -14.76 -19.88
N LEU A 104 -20.98 -15.26 -20.99
CA LEU A 104 -21.48 -15.00 -22.35
C LEU A 104 -22.91 -15.55 -22.59
N ALA A 105 -23.24 -16.68 -21.97
CA ALA A 105 -24.58 -17.28 -22.03
C ALA A 105 -25.55 -16.68 -20.99
N TRP A 106 -25.05 -16.22 -19.83
CA TRP A 106 -25.85 -15.55 -18.80
C TRP A 106 -26.57 -14.31 -19.33
N ASN A 107 -25.89 -13.49 -20.14
CA ASN A 107 -26.50 -12.28 -20.69
C ASN A 107 -27.59 -12.53 -21.75
N SER A 108 -27.76 -13.78 -22.19
CA SER A 108 -28.81 -14.21 -23.12
C SER A 108 -29.99 -14.93 -22.43
N GLN A 109 -29.99 -15.03 -21.09
CA GLN A 109 -31.02 -15.73 -20.33
C GLN A 109 -32.32 -14.94 -20.21
N GLN A 110 -33.46 -15.63 -20.32
CA GLN A 110 -34.80 -15.05 -20.18
C GLN A 110 -35.26 -14.80 -18.73
N VAL A 111 -34.41 -15.02 -17.72
CA VAL A 111 -34.73 -14.71 -16.32
C VAL A 111 -35.00 -13.21 -16.19
N ALA A 112 -36.23 -12.84 -15.85
CA ALA A 112 -36.66 -11.44 -15.81
C ALA A 112 -35.89 -10.66 -14.74
N VAL A 113 -35.15 -9.62 -15.15
CA VAL A 113 -34.35 -8.77 -14.22
C VAL A 113 -35.25 -8.02 -13.23
N ASN A 114 -36.53 -7.87 -13.57
CA ASN A 114 -37.58 -7.26 -12.76
C ASN A 114 -37.93 -8.09 -11.51
N ASP A 115 -37.57 -9.38 -11.45
CA ASP A 115 -37.75 -10.21 -10.27
C ASP A 115 -36.51 -10.10 -9.34
N PHE A 116 -36.65 -9.27 -8.30
CA PHE A 116 -35.62 -9.07 -7.30
C PHE A 116 -35.23 -10.35 -6.55
N GLY A 117 -36.17 -11.30 -6.37
CA GLY A 117 -35.90 -12.59 -5.74
C GLY A 117 -34.98 -13.43 -6.61
N ALA A 118 -35.36 -13.64 -7.87
CA ALA A 118 -34.56 -14.41 -8.83
C ALA A 118 -33.18 -13.78 -9.11
N MET A 119 -33.08 -12.45 -9.13
CA MET A 119 -31.79 -11.76 -9.25
C MET A 119 -30.92 -11.96 -8.00
N MET A 120 -31.50 -11.94 -6.79
CA MET A 120 -30.76 -12.19 -5.55
C MET A 120 -30.31 -13.65 -5.40
N GLU A 121 -31.05 -14.61 -5.94
CA GLU A 121 -30.65 -16.02 -5.99
C GLU A 121 -29.44 -16.21 -6.92
N ALA A 122 -29.48 -15.65 -8.12
CA ALA A 122 -28.33 -15.68 -9.05
C ALA A 122 -27.10 -14.95 -8.47
N ALA A 123 -27.31 -13.79 -7.82
CA ALA A 123 -26.25 -13.02 -7.18
C ALA A 123 -25.52 -13.79 -6.05
N ALA A 124 -26.25 -14.62 -5.29
CA ALA A 124 -25.66 -15.46 -4.26
C ALA A 124 -24.71 -16.54 -4.81
N MET A 125 -24.84 -16.90 -6.09
CA MET A 125 -24.00 -17.90 -6.76
C MET A 125 -22.73 -17.32 -7.39
N THR A 126 -22.63 -16.01 -7.58
CA THR A 126 -21.48 -15.35 -8.25
C THR A 126 -20.33 -14.96 -7.30
N GLY A 127 -20.53 -15.09 -5.99
CA GLY A 127 -19.61 -14.58 -4.96
C GLY A 127 -18.26 -15.29 -4.87
N ILE A 128 -17.23 -14.53 -4.48
CA ILE A 128 -15.81 -14.95 -4.47
C ILE A 128 -15.57 -16.27 -3.71
N SER A 129 -16.24 -16.49 -2.58
CA SER A 129 -16.03 -17.69 -1.75
C SER A 129 -16.47 -19.00 -2.43
N ALA A 130 -17.43 -18.96 -3.37
CA ALA A 130 -17.77 -20.12 -4.18
C ALA A 130 -16.62 -20.50 -5.13
N ARG A 131 -15.90 -19.50 -5.64
CA ARG A 131 -14.71 -19.69 -6.50
C ARG A 131 -13.49 -20.15 -5.71
N GLN A 132 -13.28 -19.62 -4.50
CA GLN A 132 -12.22 -20.10 -3.58
C GLN A 132 -12.36 -21.60 -3.28
N ALA A 133 -13.58 -22.10 -3.10
CA ALA A 133 -13.85 -23.52 -2.83
C ALA A 133 -13.48 -24.47 -4.00
N VAL A 134 -13.28 -23.95 -5.22
CA VAL A 134 -12.90 -24.73 -6.42
C VAL A 134 -11.44 -24.48 -6.82
N LEU A 135 -10.97 -23.23 -6.72
CA LEU A 135 -9.64 -22.79 -7.16
C LEU A 135 -8.56 -22.83 -6.07
N GLY A 136 -8.96 -22.86 -4.80
CA GLY A 136 -8.10 -22.52 -3.67
C GLY A 136 -7.82 -21.01 -3.58
N ASP A 137 -7.41 -20.56 -2.39
CA ASP A 137 -7.27 -19.14 -2.06
C ASP A 137 -6.22 -18.41 -2.93
N THR A 138 -5.11 -19.07 -3.28
CA THR A 138 -4.04 -18.46 -4.08
C THR A 138 -4.53 -18.03 -5.46
N LEU A 139 -5.19 -18.93 -6.19
CA LEU A 139 -5.59 -18.69 -7.58
C LEU A 139 -6.84 -17.82 -7.66
N ALA A 140 -7.82 -18.03 -6.76
CA ALA A 140 -8.95 -17.11 -6.62
C ALA A 140 -8.48 -15.70 -6.24
N GLY A 141 -7.54 -15.58 -5.30
CA GLY A 141 -6.96 -14.30 -4.87
C GLY A 141 -6.19 -13.57 -5.97
N LEU A 142 -5.50 -14.29 -6.87
CA LEU A 142 -4.86 -13.71 -8.05
C LEU A 142 -5.88 -13.28 -9.12
N GLN A 143 -6.95 -14.05 -9.34
CA GLN A 143 -8.06 -13.63 -10.21
C GLN A 143 -8.76 -12.37 -9.68
N GLU A 144 -8.87 -12.20 -8.36
CA GLU A 144 -9.40 -10.99 -7.75
C GLU A 144 -8.40 -9.83 -7.73
N LEU A 145 -7.09 -10.08 -7.59
CA LEU A 145 -6.06 -9.05 -7.79
C LEU A 145 -6.18 -8.42 -9.19
N LEU A 146 -6.36 -9.24 -10.22
CA LEU A 146 -6.65 -8.77 -11.57
C LEU A 146 -7.98 -7.98 -11.61
N THR A 147 -9.06 -8.54 -11.08
CA THR A 147 -10.39 -7.91 -11.08
C THR A 147 -10.38 -6.54 -10.36
N TYR A 148 -9.67 -6.40 -9.25
CA TYR A 148 -9.54 -5.14 -8.51
C TYR A 148 -8.60 -4.14 -9.21
N GLY A 149 -7.54 -4.60 -9.86
CA GLY A 149 -6.71 -3.77 -10.73
C GLY A 149 -7.52 -3.19 -11.90
N LEU A 150 -8.38 -4.01 -12.51
CA LEU A 150 -9.32 -3.57 -13.54
C LEU A 150 -10.34 -2.55 -13.01
N LYS A 151 -10.83 -2.68 -11.76
CA LYS A 151 -11.71 -1.66 -11.14
C LYS A 151 -11.07 -0.28 -11.06
N GLY A 152 -9.80 -0.20 -10.65
CA GLY A 152 -9.05 1.07 -10.61
C GLY A 152 -8.77 1.64 -11.99
N LEU A 153 -8.34 0.77 -12.92
CA LEU A 153 -8.09 1.12 -14.32
C LEU A 153 -9.34 1.69 -15.00
N CYS A 154 -10.49 1.03 -14.85
CA CYS A 154 -11.76 1.45 -15.46
C CYS A 154 -12.25 2.81 -14.93
N ALA A 155 -11.98 3.12 -13.65
CA ALA A 155 -12.29 4.43 -13.07
C ALA A 155 -11.50 5.56 -13.76
N TYR A 156 -10.17 5.42 -13.84
CA TYR A 156 -9.33 6.41 -14.52
C TYR A 156 -9.64 6.50 -16.03
N ALA A 157 -10.02 5.38 -16.66
CA ALA A 157 -10.42 5.35 -18.06
C ALA A 157 -11.72 6.13 -18.27
N HIS A 158 -12.74 5.91 -17.42
CA HIS A 158 -13.99 6.66 -17.48
C HIS A 158 -13.76 8.19 -17.33
N HIS A 159 -12.87 8.63 -16.44
CA HIS A 159 -12.54 10.06 -16.31
C HIS A 159 -11.83 10.63 -17.54
N ALA A 160 -11.01 9.84 -18.24
CA ALA A 160 -10.45 10.26 -19.53
C ALA A 160 -11.56 10.39 -20.59
N GLU A 161 -12.50 9.44 -20.62
CA GLU A 161 -13.63 9.42 -21.54
C GLU A 161 -14.58 10.61 -21.35
N ALA A 162 -14.82 11.02 -20.09
CA ALA A 162 -15.62 12.19 -19.74
C ALA A 162 -15.00 13.51 -20.26
N LEU A 163 -13.68 13.54 -20.44
CA LEU A 163 -12.94 14.66 -21.05
C LEU A 163 -12.84 14.55 -22.58
N GLY A 164 -13.42 13.50 -23.18
CA GLY A 164 -13.35 13.21 -24.62
C GLY A 164 -12.11 12.42 -25.07
N PHE A 165 -11.24 12.01 -24.15
CA PHE A 165 -9.99 11.28 -24.45
C PHE A 165 -10.23 9.77 -24.35
N ARG A 166 -9.89 9.04 -25.41
CA ARG A 166 -10.18 7.61 -25.54
C ARG A 166 -8.98 6.86 -26.11
N ASP A 167 -8.82 5.61 -25.69
CA ASP A 167 -7.74 4.75 -26.17
C ASP A 167 -8.27 3.33 -26.49
N PRO A 168 -8.31 2.93 -27.77
CA PRO A 168 -8.74 1.59 -28.17
C PRO A 168 -7.98 0.45 -27.50
N LYS A 169 -6.69 0.64 -27.16
CA LYS A 169 -5.88 -0.38 -26.47
C LYS A 169 -6.39 -0.62 -25.05
N VAL A 170 -6.79 0.42 -24.35
CA VAL A 170 -7.36 0.32 -22.99
C VAL A 170 -8.65 -0.48 -23.00
N TYR A 171 -9.56 -0.20 -23.93
CA TYR A 171 -10.79 -0.99 -24.08
C TYR A 171 -10.49 -2.45 -24.46
N ALA A 172 -9.56 -2.68 -25.39
CA ALA A 172 -9.15 -4.03 -25.77
C ALA A 172 -8.59 -4.83 -24.58
N ASP A 173 -7.73 -4.21 -23.76
CA ASP A 173 -7.06 -4.85 -22.62
C ASP A 173 -8.03 -5.16 -21.46
N VAL A 174 -8.98 -4.27 -21.18
CA VAL A 174 -10.06 -4.52 -20.21
C VAL A 174 -10.96 -5.65 -20.71
N GLN A 175 -11.32 -5.63 -22.00
CA GLN A 175 -12.17 -6.65 -22.61
C GLN A 175 -11.47 -8.03 -22.64
N GLU A 176 -10.18 -8.07 -22.98
CA GLU A 176 -9.34 -9.26 -22.95
C GLU A 176 -9.18 -9.82 -21.53
N ALA A 177 -8.88 -9.01 -20.53
CA ALA A 177 -8.69 -9.49 -19.16
C ALA A 177 -10.00 -10.03 -18.53
N LEU A 178 -11.15 -9.40 -18.82
CA LEU A 178 -12.46 -9.89 -18.40
C LEU A 178 -12.90 -11.14 -19.17
N TYR A 179 -12.56 -11.25 -20.45
CA TYR A 179 -12.73 -12.47 -21.25
C TYR A 179 -11.87 -13.61 -20.69
N PHE A 180 -10.57 -13.40 -20.50
CA PHE A 180 -9.62 -14.35 -19.93
C PHE A 180 -10.12 -14.92 -18.60
N LEU A 181 -10.57 -14.06 -17.67
CA LEU A 181 -11.17 -14.44 -16.38
C LEU A 181 -12.46 -15.29 -16.47
N SER A 182 -13.00 -15.46 -17.68
CA SER A 182 -14.16 -16.28 -18.00
C SER A 182 -13.79 -17.57 -18.76
N THR A 183 -12.51 -17.80 -19.09
CA THR A 183 -12.03 -18.98 -19.82
C THR A 183 -11.30 -19.99 -18.92
N PRO A 184 -11.14 -21.27 -19.33
CA PRO A 184 -10.31 -22.23 -18.63
C PRO A 184 -8.83 -21.80 -18.46
N ALA A 185 -8.32 -20.90 -19.32
CA ALA A 185 -6.94 -20.40 -19.22
C ALA A 185 -6.67 -19.64 -17.91
N ALA A 186 -7.70 -19.06 -17.28
CA ALA A 186 -7.57 -18.45 -15.94
C ALA A 186 -7.44 -19.48 -14.80
N SER A 187 -7.35 -20.78 -15.11
CA SER A 187 -6.87 -21.79 -14.15
C SER A 187 -5.35 -21.80 -14.00
N ASP A 188 -4.60 -21.19 -14.92
CA ASP A 188 -3.14 -21.12 -14.84
C ASP A 188 -2.66 -19.88 -14.05
N VAL A 189 -1.81 -20.12 -13.05
CA VAL A 189 -1.26 -19.08 -12.17
C VAL A 189 -0.36 -18.10 -12.92
N GLY A 190 0.43 -18.57 -13.88
CA GLY A 190 1.31 -17.74 -14.71
C GLY A 190 0.52 -16.82 -15.63
N ALA A 191 -0.52 -17.34 -16.29
CA ALA A 191 -1.43 -16.57 -17.12
C ALA A 191 -2.16 -15.48 -16.30
N VAL A 192 -2.68 -15.81 -15.11
CA VAL A 192 -3.34 -14.80 -14.26
C VAL A 192 -2.35 -13.72 -13.82
N LEU A 193 -1.11 -14.07 -13.48
CA LEU A 193 -0.05 -13.10 -13.18
C LEU A 193 0.32 -12.23 -14.40
N ASN A 194 0.41 -12.80 -15.59
CA ASN A 194 0.62 -12.05 -16.83
C ASN A 194 -0.47 -11.00 -17.06
N HIS A 195 -1.75 -11.37 -16.88
CA HIS A 195 -2.85 -10.42 -16.98
C HIS A 195 -2.83 -9.38 -15.85
N CYS A 196 -2.38 -9.70 -14.62
CA CYS A 196 -2.15 -8.70 -13.57
C CYS A 196 -1.08 -7.66 -13.96
N PHE A 197 0.05 -8.11 -14.52
CA PHE A 197 1.10 -7.22 -15.00
C PHE A 197 0.65 -6.38 -16.21
N ASN A 198 -0.10 -6.97 -17.15
CA ASN A 198 -0.71 -6.25 -18.27
C ASN A 198 -1.71 -5.20 -17.78
N ALA A 199 -2.57 -5.51 -16.81
CA ALA A 199 -3.48 -4.55 -16.20
C ALA A 199 -2.73 -3.40 -15.50
N GLY A 200 -1.59 -3.68 -14.86
CA GLY A 200 -0.70 -2.65 -14.32
C GLY A 200 -0.12 -1.71 -15.38
N ALA A 201 0.39 -2.26 -16.49
CA ALA A 201 0.91 -1.49 -17.62
C ALA A 201 -0.19 -0.67 -18.33
N THR A 202 -1.38 -1.25 -18.49
CA THR A 202 -2.55 -0.58 -19.06
C THR A 202 -3.04 0.53 -18.14
N ASN A 203 -3.09 0.31 -16.82
CA ASN A 203 -3.43 1.34 -15.84
C ASN A 203 -2.46 2.53 -15.89
N PHE A 204 -1.15 2.28 -16.04
CA PHE A 204 -0.18 3.37 -16.26
C PHE A 204 -0.51 4.18 -17.53
N ARG A 205 -0.78 3.51 -18.66
CA ARG A 205 -1.20 4.15 -19.91
C ARG A 205 -2.49 4.95 -19.74
N VAL A 206 -3.46 4.46 -18.97
CA VAL A 206 -4.68 5.20 -18.64
C VAL A 206 -4.39 6.45 -17.82
N MET A 207 -3.51 6.39 -16.81
CA MET A 207 -3.11 7.57 -16.03
C MET A 207 -2.35 8.60 -16.88
N GLU A 208 -1.56 8.15 -17.86
CA GLU A 208 -0.95 9.02 -18.88
C GLU A 208 -2.01 9.71 -19.75
N VAL A 209 -2.98 8.95 -20.29
CA VAL A 209 -4.09 9.51 -21.07
C VAL A 209 -4.94 10.48 -20.24
N LEU A 210 -5.25 10.17 -18.98
CA LEU A 210 -6.00 11.04 -18.06
C LEU A 210 -5.21 12.31 -17.69
N SER A 211 -3.90 12.21 -17.51
CA SER A 211 -3.02 13.38 -17.34
C SER A 211 -3.04 14.26 -18.58
N ASN A 212 -2.91 13.67 -19.77
CA ASN A 212 -2.96 14.40 -21.05
C ASN A 212 -4.36 14.99 -21.32
N ALA A 213 -5.43 14.32 -20.89
CA ALA A 213 -6.80 14.80 -20.99
C ALA A 213 -7.03 16.05 -20.14
N HIS A 214 -6.70 15.99 -18.85
CA HIS A 214 -6.84 17.14 -17.95
C HIS A 214 -5.96 18.33 -18.39
N THR A 215 -4.70 18.05 -18.75
CA THR A 215 -3.72 19.08 -19.14
C THR A 215 -4.00 19.71 -20.51
N GLY A 216 -4.54 18.94 -21.46
CA GLY A 216 -5.00 19.44 -22.75
C GLY A 216 -6.29 20.26 -22.65
N THR A 217 -7.24 19.83 -21.81
CA THR A 217 -8.55 20.50 -21.67
C THR A 217 -8.46 21.77 -20.81
N PHE A 218 -7.71 21.71 -19.70
CA PHE A 218 -7.68 22.79 -18.70
C PHE A 218 -6.30 23.45 -18.55
N GLY A 219 -5.32 23.11 -19.40
CA GLY A 219 -3.92 23.57 -19.29
C GLY A 219 -3.12 22.77 -18.25
N HIS A 220 -1.79 22.81 -18.30
CA HIS A 220 -0.99 22.18 -17.26
C HIS A 220 -1.25 22.82 -15.88
N PRO A 221 -1.37 22.04 -14.79
CA PRO A 221 -1.40 22.57 -13.44
C PRO A 221 -0.20 23.48 -13.18
N VAL A 222 -0.47 24.62 -12.55
CA VAL A 222 0.55 25.56 -12.07
C VAL A 222 0.36 25.81 -10.57
N PRO A 223 1.44 26.10 -9.82
CA PRO A 223 1.35 26.45 -8.40
C PRO A 223 0.31 27.55 -8.15
N THR A 224 -0.71 27.23 -7.36
CA THR A 224 -1.88 28.08 -7.14
C THR A 224 -2.31 28.01 -5.67
N PRO A 225 -2.41 29.15 -4.94
CA PRO A 225 -3.00 29.18 -3.61
C PRO A 225 -4.53 29.00 -3.71
N VAL A 226 -5.08 28.18 -2.82
CA VAL A 226 -6.51 27.84 -2.76
C VAL A 226 -7.07 28.24 -1.41
N ARG A 227 -8.11 29.09 -1.42
CA ARG A 227 -8.82 29.48 -0.19
C ARG A 227 -9.43 28.26 0.49
N MET A 228 -9.07 28.03 1.76
CA MET A 228 -9.55 26.91 2.58
C MET A 228 -10.68 27.30 3.56
N THR A 229 -11.28 28.48 3.38
CA THR A 229 -12.38 29.03 4.17
C THR A 229 -13.53 29.49 3.26
N PRO A 230 -14.80 29.45 3.73
CA PRO A 230 -15.92 29.96 2.95
C PRO A 230 -15.94 31.49 2.89
N VAL A 231 -16.55 32.01 1.82
CA VAL A 231 -17.00 33.40 1.69
C VAL A 231 -18.53 33.47 1.73
N PRO A 232 -19.13 34.62 2.11
CA PRO A 232 -20.59 34.74 2.24
C PRO A 232 -21.32 34.54 0.90
N GLY A 233 -22.56 34.03 0.97
CA GLY A 233 -23.44 33.84 -0.17
C GLY A 233 -23.88 32.38 -0.38
N LYS A 234 -24.65 32.16 -1.44
CA LYS A 234 -25.17 30.83 -1.83
C LYS A 234 -24.01 29.90 -2.21
N ALA A 235 -24.16 28.60 -1.99
CA ALA A 235 -23.05 27.66 -2.09
C ALA A 235 -23.42 26.31 -2.74
N ILE A 236 -22.50 25.77 -3.56
CA ILE A 236 -22.49 24.37 -4.00
C ILE A 236 -21.15 23.74 -3.62
N LEU A 237 -21.18 22.49 -3.15
CA LEU A 237 -19.99 21.68 -2.87
C LEU A 237 -19.85 20.59 -3.93
N VAL A 238 -18.70 20.50 -4.59
CA VAL A 238 -18.39 19.46 -5.59
C VAL A 238 -17.38 18.49 -5.00
N THR A 239 -17.73 17.21 -4.93
CA THR A 239 -16.89 16.14 -4.40
C THR A 239 -16.70 15.03 -5.44
N GLY A 240 -15.62 14.27 -5.30
CA GLY A 240 -15.20 13.23 -6.23
C GLY A 240 -13.94 13.64 -7.01
N HIS A 241 -13.82 13.21 -8.26
CA HIS A 241 -12.63 13.45 -9.09
C HIS A 241 -12.93 14.17 -10.42
N ASP A 242 -14.19 14.25 -10.86
CA ASP A 242 -14.51 14.64 -12.23
C ASP A 242 -14.43 16.16 -12.46
N MET A 243 -13.38 16.58 -13.18
CA MET A 243 -13.13 17.97 -13.49
C MET A 243 -13.97 18.50 -14.67
N HIS A 244 -14.55 17.63 -15.49
CA HIS A 244 -15.47 18.04 -16.56
C HIS A 244 -16.83 18.42 -15.98
N ASP A 245 -17.32 17.68 -14.98
CA ASP A 245 -18.54 18.02 -14.24
C ASP A 245 -18.39 19.32 -13.44
N LEU A 246 -17.22 19.55 -12.83
CA LEU A 246 -16.92 20.85 -12.23
C LEU A 246 -16.91 21.97 -13.27
N HIS A 247 -16.33 21.75 -14.46
CA HIS A 247 -16.29 22.74 -15.53
C HIS A 247 -17.70 23.10 -16.04
N MET A 248 -18.52 22.10 -16.38
CA MET A 248 -19.91 22.30 -16.80
C MET A 248 -20.76 22.97 -15.71
N LEU A 249 -20.55 22.63 -14.43
CA LEU A 249 -21.22 23.31 -13.32
C LEU A 249 -20.77 24.76 -13.18
N LEU A 250 -19.48 25.06 -13.33
CA LEU A 250 -18.95 26.42 -13.26
C LEU A 250 -19.52 27.30 -14.38
N GLU A 251 -19.69 26.76 -15.59
CA GLU A 251 -20.35 27.46 -16.69
C GLU A 251 -21.84 27.74 -16.38
N GLN A 252 -22.58 26.72 -15.93
CA GLN A 252 -24.02 26.87 -15.60
C GLN A 252 -24.28 27.73 -14.36
N THR A 253 -23.29 27.91 -13.47
CA THR A 253 -23.36 28.80 -12.29
C THR A 253 -22.80 30.19 -12.54
N GLN A 254 -22.20 30.48 -13.69
CA GLN A 254 -21.62 31.79 -13.98
C GLN A 254 -22.69 32.89 -13.95
N GLY A 255 -22.47 33.93 -13.12
CA GLY A 255 -23.43 35.02 -12.92
C GLY A 255 -24.61 34.70 -12.00
N SER A 256 -24.75 33.47 -11.50
CA SER A 256 -25.88 33.04 -10.64
C SER A 256 -25.84 33.56 -9.18
N GLY A 257 -24.71 34.17 -8.76
CA GLY A 257 -24.47 34.55 -7.36
C GLY A 257 -24.15 33.37 -6.42
N ILE A 258 -23.86 32.18 -6.97
CA ILE A 258 -23.50 30.98 -6.22
C ILE A 258 -21.98 30.80 -6.23
N ASN A 259 -21.40 30.63 -5.03
CA ASN A 259 -20.02 30.21 -4.83
C ASN A 259 -19.91 28.68 -4.98
N VAL A 260 -19.02 28.21 -5.85
CA VAL A 260 -18.71 26.78 -6.03
C VAL A 260 -17.45 26.44 -5.24
N TYR A 261 -17.54 25.42 -4.38
CA TYR A 261 -16.44 24.91 -3.57
C TYR A 261 -16.09 23.48 -4.00
N THR A 262 -14.81 23.14 -3.94
CA THR A 262 -14.37 21.74 -4.06
C THR A 262 -14.29 21.07 -2.69
N HIS A 263 -14.45 19.74 -2.64
CA HIS A 263 -14.28 18.88 -1.46
C HIS A 263 -13.51 17.62 -1.84
N GLY A 264 -12.63 17.14 -0.96
CA GLY A 264 -11.83 15.94 -1.20
C GLY A 264 -11.01 16.02 -2.48
N GLU A 265 -11.07 14.96 -3.29
CA GLU A 265 -10.21 14.77 -4.47
C GLU A 265 -10.41 15.80 -5.61
N MET A 266 -11.40 16.70 -5.47
CA MET A 266 -11.59 17.86 -6.34
C MET A 266 -10.62 19.03 -6.07
N LEU A 267 -9.84 19.03 -4.97
CA LEU A 267 -8.89 20.11 -4.66
C LEU A 267 -7.89 20.45 -5.79
N PRO A 268 -7.29 19.49 -6.52
CA PRO A 268 -6.34 19.78 -7.59
C PRO A 268 -6.91 20.62 -8.74
N ALA A 269 -8.24 20.67 -8.90
CA ALA A 269 -8.91 21.46 -9.94
C ALA A 269 -8.47 22.93 -9.94
N HIS A 270 -8.22 23.51 -8.76
CA HIS A 270 -7.74 24.89 -8.62
C HIS A 270 -6.35 25.12 -9.22
N GLY A 271 -5.53 24.08 -9.43
CA GLY A 271 -4.23 24.22 -10.08
C GLY A 271 -4.33 24.47 -11.60
N TYR A 272 -5.45 24.09 -12.23
CA TYR A 272 -5.63 24.12 -13.68
C TYR A 272 -6.10 25.50 -14.17
N PRO A 273 -5.35 26.17 -15.08
CA PRO A 273 -5.72 27.48 -15.64
C PRO A 273 -7.16 27.57 -16.19
N GLY A 274 -7.64 26.52 -16.85
CA GLY A 274 -8.99 26.45 -17.45
C GLY A 274 -10.13 26.37 -16.43
N LEU A 275 -9.86 25.97 -15.19
CA LEU A 275 -10.85 25.87 -14.11
C LEU A 275 -10.77 27.09 -13.17
N LYS A 276 -9.56 27.53 -12.80
CA LYS A 276 -9.39 28.72 -11.94
C LYS A 276 -9.71 30.06 -12.62
N ARG A 277 -10.05 30.05 -13.92
CA ARG A 277 -10.56 31.24 -14.64
C ARG A 277 -11.93 31.71 -14.17
N TYR A 278 -12.71 30.83 -13.53
CA TYR A 278 -14.04 31.15 -13.01
C TYR A 278 -13.93 31.75 -11.60
N PRO A 279 -14.19 33.04 -11.39
CA PRO A 279 -13.93 33.70 -10.10
C PRO A 279 -14.88 33.25 -8.97
N HIS A 280 -15.98 32.58 -9.32
CA HIS A 280 -16.91 31.96 -8.36
C HIS A 280 -16.54 30.52 -7.99
N LEU A 281 -15.44 29.96 -8.51
CA LEU A 281 -14.75 28.81 -7.92
C LEU A 281 -14.04 29.28 -6.63
N ALA A 282 -14.83 29.46 -5.57
CA ALA A 282 -14.50 30.32 -4.44
C ALA A 282 -13.45 29.76 -3.47
N GLY A 283 -13.18 28.45 -3.52
CA GLY A 283 -12.18 27.78 -2.68
C GLY A 283 -12.42 26.28 -2.54
N HIS A 284 -11.90 25.72 -1.45
CA HIS A 284 -12.11 24.34 -1.00
C HIS A 284 -12.78 24.34 0.37
N PHE A 285 -13.63 23.35 0.63
CA PHE A 285 -14.34 23.19 1.90
C PHE A 285 -14.29 21.74 2.40
N GLY A 286 -14.03 21.59 3.70
CA GLY A 286 -13.89 20.28 4.36
C GLY A 286 -12.50 19.68 4.17
N GLY A 287 -12.44 18.34 4.14
CA GLY A 287 -11.20 17.59 3.94
C GLY A 287 -11.40 16.28 3.19
N ALA A 288 -10.86 15.19 3.74
CA ALA A 288 -10.99 13.87 3.15
C ALA A 288 -12.42 13.29 3.28
N TRP A 289 -12.80 12.51 2.27
CA TRP A 289 -14.13 11.94 2.06
C TRP A 289 -14.83 11.36 3.29
N TYR A 290 -14.09 10.75 4.22
CA TYR A 290 -14.69 10.10 5.39
C TYR A 290 -15.41 11.11 6.32
N ARG A 291 -14.97 12.37 6.32
CA ARG A 291 -15.51 13.45 7.16
C ARG A 291 -16.88 13.93 6.68
N GLN A 292 -17.29 13.55 5.46
CA GLN A 292 -18.45 14.13 4.78
C GLN A 292 -19.75 14.06 5.61
N LYS A 293 -19.96 13.02 6.44
CA LYS A 293 -21.17 12.94 7.28
C LYS A 293 -21.29 14.09 8.30
N ILE A 294 -20.16 14.69 8.70
CA ILE A 294 -20.09 15.87 9.57
C ILE A 294 -20.04 17.13 8.70
N GLU A 295 -19.18 17.14 7.68
CA GLU A 295 -18.89 18.36 6.91
C GLU A 295 -20.03 18.76 5.97
N PHE A 296 -20.71 17.80 5.34
CA PHE A 296 -21.90 18.06 4.53
C PHE A 296 -23.11 18.42 5.40
N ALA A 297 -23.18 17.92 6.64
CA ALA A 297 -24.21 18.34 7.61
C ALA A 297 -24.00 19.78 8.10
N GLY A 298 -22.76 20.28 8.05
CA GLY A 298 -22.40 21.67 8.32
C GLY A 298 -22.35 22.58 7.07
N PHE A 299 -22.63 22.05 5.87
CA PHE A 299 -22.56 22.83 4.62
C PHE A 299 -23.92 23.43 4.25
N PRO A 300 -24.09 24.76 4.21
CA PRO A 300 -25.38 25.43 4.02
C PRO A 300 -25.81 25.53 2.55
N GLY A 301 -25.51 24.51 1.73
CA GLY A 301 -25.66 24.53 0.28
C GLY A 301 -25.88 23.14 -0.33
N ALA A 302 -26.03 23.07 -1.65
CA ALA A 302 -26.27 21.80 -2.35
C ALA A 302 -24.94 21.06 -2.59
N ILE A 303 -24.98 19.72 -2.68
CA ILE A 303 -23.79 18.88 -2.80
C ILE A 303 -23.87 18.06 -4.10
N ALA A 304 -22.90 18.24 -4.98
CA ALA A 304 -22.73 17.50 -6.23
C ALA A 304 -21.67 16.41 -6.04
N VAL A 305 -22.07 15.14 -6.14
CA VAL A 305 -21.17 13.99 -6.00
C VAL A 305 -20.88 13.40 -7.38
N THR A 306 -19.69 13.72 -7.90
CA THR A 306 -19.24 13.28 -9.23
C THR A 306 -18.80 11.82 -9.25
N THR A 307 -18.19 11.34 -8.16
CA THR A 307 -17.59 10.00 -8.03
C THR A 307 -17.58 9.52 -6.57
N ASN A 308 -16.97 8.36 -6.31
CA ASN A 308 -16.50 7.99 -4.97
C ASN A 308 -15.56 9.05 -4.36
N CYS A 309 -15.37 9.07 -3.03
CA CYS A 309 -16.03 8.25 -2.04
C CYS A 309 -17.25 8.96 -1.46
N VAL A 310 -18.45 8.42 -1.70
CA VAL A 310 -19.69 8.87 -1.08
C VAL A 310 -20.04 7.99 0.13
N LEU A 311 -20.79 8.53 1.09
CA LEU A 311 -21.32 7.77 2.23
C LEU A 311 -22.81 8.04 2.42
N ASP A 312 -23.55 7.04 2.91
CA ASP A 312 -24.99 7.13 3.21
C ASP A 312 -25.34 8.43 3.96
N PRO A 313 -26.15 9.33 3.37
CA PRO A 313 -26.35 10.66 3.91
C PRO A 313 -27.23 10.65 5.15
N VAL A 314 -26.78 11.33 6.20
CA VAL A 314 -27.61 11.59 7.39
C VAL A 314 -28.69 12.62 7.05
N GLN A 315 -29.80 12.59 7.81
CA GLN A 315 -31.00 13.38 7.48
C GLN A 315 -30.73 14.89 7.31
N ALA A 316 -29.72 15.44 7.99
CA ALA A 316 -29.37 16.87 7.93
C ALA A 316 -29.04 17.41 6.53
N TYR A 317 -28.50 16.56 5.63
CA TYR A 317 -28.18 16.97 4.24
C TYR A 317 -28.77 16.04 3.17
N ARG A 318 -29.63 15.09 3.56
CA ARG A 318 -30.20 14.07 2.67
C ARG A 318 -30.97 14.67 1.49
N ASP A 319 -31.65 15.79 1.71
CA ASP A 319 -32.45 16.49 0.68
C ASP A 319 -31.63 17.58 -0.07
N ASN A 320 -30.31 17.61 0.13
CA ASN A 320 -29.39 18.62 -0.43
C ASN A 320 -28.31 18.01 -1.33
N ILE A 321 -28.17 16.68 -1.32
CA ILE A 321 -27.13 15.93 -2.03
C ILE A 321 -27.68 15.34 -3.33
N PHE A 322 -26.85 15.33 -4.37
CA PHE A 322 -27.15 14.85 -5.71
C PHE A 322 -25.99 13.96 -6.19
N THR A 323 -26.31 12.83 -6.81
CA THR A 323 -25.31 11.91 -7.39
C THR A 323 -25.19 12.09 -8.89
N ILE A 324 -24.03 11.76 -9.46
CA ILE A 324 -23.70 11.93 -10.88
C ILE A 324 -22.85 10.70 -11.31
N ASN A 325 -22.84 10.37 -12.61
CA ASN A 325 -22.05 9.29 -13.22
C ASN A 325 -22.37 7.90 -12.62
N GLU A 326 -21.35 7.16 -12.20
CA GLU A 326 -21.50 5.83 -11.58
C GLU A 326 -22.05 5.92 -10.16
N THR A 327 -21.96 7.10 -9.53
CA THR A 327 -22.34 7.34 -8.14
C THR A 327 -23.84 7.08 -7.94
N GLY A 328 -24.18 6.32 -6.90
CA GLY A 328 -25.57 6.04 -6.55
C GLY A 328 -25.79 5.90 -5.05
N LEU A 329 -26.86 6.52 -4.56
CA LEU A 329 -27.31 6.44 -3.17
C LEU A 329 -28.82 6.21 -3.15
N THR A 330 -29.28 5.24 -2.35
CA THR A 330 -30.69 4.87 -2.29
C THR A 330 -31.57 6.04 -1.86
N GLY A 331 -32.51 6.44 -2.72
CA GLY A 331 -33.45 7.53 -2.49
C GLY A 331 -32.88 8.95 -2.66
N ILE A 332 -31.77 9.12 -3.36
CA ILE A 332 -31.13 10.42 -3.63
C ILE A 332 -31.26 10.79 -5.12
N PRO A 333 -31.56 12.06 -5.48
CA PRO A 333 -31.61 12.48 -6.88
C PRO A 333 -30.29 12.25 -7.62
N HIS A 334 -30.42 11.91 -8.91
CA HIS A 334 -29.28 11.60 -9.78
C HIS A 334 -29.33 12.46 -11.05
N ILE A 335 -28.23 13.16 -11.36
CA ILE A 335 -28.09 13.97 -12.57
C ILE A 335 -27.59 13.06 -13.70
N LYS A 336 -28.43 12.88 -14.73
CA LYS A 336 -28.08 12.13 -15.93
C LYS A 336 -27.49 13.06 -16.99
N ALA A 337 -26.54 12.55 -17.76
CA ALA A 337 -26.12 13.18 -19.01
C ALA A 337 -27.17 12.94 -20.11
N ASP A 338 -27.24 13.84 -21.08
CA ASP A 338 -27.93 13.62 -22.35
C ASP A 338 -27.01 12.88 -23.36
N ALA A 339 -27.52 12.67 -24.58
CA ALA A 339 -26.81 11.95 -25.64
C ALA A 339 -25.54 12.66 -26.17
N SER A 340 -25.29 13.92 -25.78
CA SER A 340 -24.06 14.66 -26.07
C SER A 340 -23.03 14.62 -24.92
N GLY A 341 -23.40 14.07 -23.77
CA GLY A 341 -22.61 14.10 -22.53
C GLY A 341 -22.94 15.28 -21.61
N HIS A 342 -23.73 16.26 -22.07
CA HIS A 342 -24.12 17.43 -21.31
C HIS A 342 -25.07 17.08 -20.15
N LYS A 343 -24.92 17.76 -19.00
CA LYS A 343 -25.68 17.50 -17.76
C LYS A 343 -26.36 18.77 -17.26
N ASP A 344 -27.69 18.74 -17.10
CA ASP A 344 -28.44 19.84 -16.46
C ASP A 344 -28.18 19.85 -14.95
N PHE A 345 -27.34 20.79 -14.47
CA PHE A 345 -27.14 21.03 -13.06
C PHE A 345 -28.18 21.98 -12.44
N GLY A 346 -29.18 22.42 -13.23
CA GLY A 346 -30.34 23.16 -12.78
C GLY A 346 -31.01 22.65 -11.50
N PRO A 347 -31.16 21.33 -11.24
CA PRO A 347 -31.68 20.82 -9.97
C PRO A 347 -30.79 21.21 -8.77
N ILE A 348 -29.46 21.11 -8.92
CA ILE A 348 -28.48 21.47 -7.89
C ILE A 348 -28.46 22.99 -7.69
N ILE A 349 -28.48 23.76 -8.79
CA ILE A 349 -28.50 25.23 -8.79
C ILE A 349 -29.77 25.76 -8.09
N ARG A 350 -30.95 25.25 -8.44
CA ARG A 350 -32.22 25.60 -7.79
C ARG A 350 -32.21 25.24 -6.31
N ARG A 351 -31.63 24.10 -5.92
CA ARG A 351 -31.51 23.71 -4.51
C ARG A 351 -30.55 24.62 -3.73
N ALA A 352 -29.41 24.98 -4.32
CA ALA A 352 -28.46 25.93 -3.72
C ALA A 352 -29.05 27.33 -3.54
N GLN A 353 -29.92 27.78 -4.46
CA GLN A 353 -30.64 29.05 -4.32
C GLN A 353 -31.65 29.03 -3.15
N GLN A 354 -32.32 27.90 -2.92
CA GLN A 354 -33.26 27.72 -1.80
C GLN A 354 -32.55 27.66 -0.43
N LEU A 355 -31.38 27.02 -0.37
CA LEU A 355 -30.62 26.84 0.87
C LEU A 355 -30.01 28.18 1.34
N PRO A 356 -29.74 28.36 2.65
CA PRO A 356 -29.35 29.66 3.20
C PRO A 356 -28.05 30.21 2.58
N GLY A 357 -27.07 29.37 2.29
CA GLY A 357 -25.70 29.80 2.01
C GLY A 357 -24.95 30.17 3.29
N PHE A 358 -23.68 30.59 3.17
CA PHE A 358 -22.91 31.09 4.31
C PHE A 358 -23.30 32.54 4.61
N THR A 359 -23.66 32.83 5.86
CA THR A 359 -23.75 34.23 6.32
C THR A 359 -22.37 34.78 6.68
N ALA A 360 -22.25 36.10 6.84
CA ALA A 360 -21.02 36.71 7.36
C ALA A 360 -20.68 36.21 8.78
N GLU A 361 -21.69 35.93 9.61
CA GLU A 361 -21.50 35.33 10.94
C GLU A 361 -21.00 33.89 10.84
N ASP A 362 -21.46 33.10 9.87
CA ASP A 362 -20.96 31.74 9.67
C ASP A 362 -19.50 31.74 9.23
N VAL A 363 -19.13 32.61 8.28
CA VAL A 363 -17.73 32.79 7.87
C VAL A 363 -16.85 33.20 9.05
N ALA A 364 -17.34 34.08 9.93
CA ALA A 364 -16.61 34.51 11.13
C ALA A 364 -16.42 33.40 12.19
N LYS A 365 -17.13 32.26 12.09
CA LYS A 365 -16.93 31.08 12.97
C LYS A 365 -15.79 30.17 12.47
N PHE A 366 -15.32 30.32 11.23
CA PHE A 366 -14.19 29.52 10.73
C PHE A 366 -12.87 30.09 11.27
N PRO A 367 -11.97 29.23 11.80
CA PRO A 367 -10.66 29.68 12.23
C PRO A 367 -9.84 30.19 11.03
N PRO A 368 -8.96 31.19 11.20
CA PRO A 368 -8.03 31.60 10.17
C PRO A 368 -7.19 30.40 9.70
N LYS A 369 -7.28 30.07 8.42
CA LYS A 369 -6.59 28.94 7.79
C LYS A 369 -5.78 29.45 6.60
N LYS A 370 -4.56 28.94 6.43
CA LYS A 370 -3.72 29.27 5.26
C LYS A 370 -4.35 28.70 3.98
N ASP A 371 -4.10 29.39 2.87
CA ASP A 371 -4.42 28.87 1.55
C ASP A 371 -3.53 27.65 1.23
N ALA A 372 -4.13 26.57 0.72
CA ALA A 372 -3.39 25.39 0.27
C ALA A 372 -2.74 25.68 -1.09
N VAL A 373 -1.43 25.44 -1.26
CA VAL A 373 -0.78 25.60 -2.57
C VAL A 373 -0.85 24.29 -3.34
N VAL A 374 -1.56 24.29 -4.46
CA VAL A 374 -1.82 23.11 -5.30
C VAL A 374 -1.24 23.30 -6.70
N GLY A 375 -1.21 22.22 -7.49
CA GLY A 375 -0.92 22.31 -8.93
C GLY A 375 0.55 22.13 -9.29
N PHE A 376 1.33 21.43 -8.47
CA PHE A 376 2.67 20.97 -8.81
C PHE A 376 2.62 19.70 -9.66
N GLY A 377 1.86 19.72 -10.77
CA GLY A 377 1.85 18.62 -11.73
C GLY A 377 3.25 18.39 -12.33
N HIS A 378 3.48 17.24 -13.00
CA HIS A 378 4.80 16.86 -13.52
C HIS A 378 5.55 18.00 -14.24
N ASN A 379 4.86 18.81 -15.06
CA ASN A 379 5.45 19.96 -15.76
C ASN A 379 5.99 21.04 -14.81
N ALA A 380 5.23 21.37 -13.75
CA ALA A 380 5.62 22.37 -12.74
C ALA A 380 6.72 21.86 -11.79
N VAL A 381 6.87 20.54 -11.61
CA VAL A 381 7.99 19.96 -10.86
C VAL A 381 9.25 19.81 -11.73
N LEU A 382 9.08 19.47 -13.00
CA LEU A 382 10.19 19.40 -13.96
C LEU A 382 10.80 20.77 -14.26
N SER A 383 10.01 21.87 -14.24
CA SER A 383 10.56 23.22 -14.40
C SER A 383 11.46 23.66 -13.23
N VAL A 384 11.23 23.16 -12.02
CA VAL A 384 12.09 23.39 -10.85
C VAL A 384 13.11 22.26 -10.59
N ALA A 385 13.08 21.16 -11.36
CA ALA A 385 13.97 20.02 -11.16
C ALA A 385 15.47 20.37 -11.15
N PRO A 386 15.99 21.32 -11.95
CA PRO A 386 17.40 21.74 -11.83
C PRO A 386 17.73 22.37 -10.46
N GLN A 387 16.78 23.09 -9.85
CA GLN A 387 16.93 23.69 -8.53
C GLN A 387 16.82 22.63 -7.42
N VAL A 388 15.95 21.63 -7.60
CA VAL A 388 15.86 20.46 -6.71
C VAL A 388 17.15 19.64 -6.75
N VAL A 389 17.75 19.46 -7.93
CA VAL A 389 19.03 18.77 -8.10
C VAL A 389 20.19 19.58 -7.52
N ASP A 390 20.26 20.89 -7.74
CA ASP A 390 21.23 21.77 -7.05
C ASP A 390 21.09 21.64 -5.52
N ALA A 391 19.85 21.69 -5.01
CA ALA A 391 19.59 21.57 -3.59
C ALA A 391 20.09 20.24 -2.99
N ILE A 392 19.92 19.12 -3.71
CA ILE A 392 20.48 17.81 -3.30
C ILE A 392 22.01 17.84 -3.37
N GLN A 393 22.60 18.32 -4.48
CA GLN A 393 24.05 18.35 -4.68
C GLN A 393 24.79 19.30 -3.72
N THR A 394 24.11 20.34 -3.23
CA THR A 394 24.66 21.33 -2.30
C THR A 394 24.26 21.10 -0.84
N GLY A 395 23.56 20.01 -0.51
CA GLY A 395 23.16 19.68 0.87
C GLY A 395 22.09 20.61 1.46
N LYS A 396 21.29 21.27 0.61
CA LYS A 396 20.10 22.04 1.01
C LYS A 396 18.84 21.18 1.06
N LEU A 397 18.83 20.03 0.38
CA LEU A 397 17.73 19.05 0.32
C LEU A 397 18.26 17.62 0.58
N ASP A 398 18.03 17.11 1.78
CA ASP A 398 18.51 15.79 2.21
C ASP A 398 17.58 14.66 1.76
N HIS A 399 16.27 14.91 1.72
CA HIS A 399 15.28 13.87 1.46
C HIS A 399 13.98 14.40 0.84
N ILE A 400 13.39 13.60 -0.06
CA ILE A 400 12.09 13.82 -0.67
C ILE A 400 11.14 12.71 -0.24
N PHE A 401 10.09 13.06 0.51
CA PHE A 401 9.09 12.11 0.99
C PHE A 401 7.88 12.08 0.05
N LEU A 402 7.48 10.88 -0.43
CA LEU A 402 6.25 10.69 -1.20
C LEU A 402 5.10 10.28 -0.26
N ILE A 403 4.16 11.20 -0.09
CA ILE A 403 3.10 11.16 0.94
C ILE A 403 1.75 11.26 0.27
N GLY A 404 1.22 10.14 -0.24
CA GLY A 404 0.05 10.16 -1.09
C GLY A 404 -0.80 8.89 -1.07
N GLY A 405 -1.87 8.90 -1.86
CA GLY A 405 -2.88 7.85 -1.92
C GLY A 405 -4.13 8.20 -1.12
N CYS A 406 -4.80 7.19 -0.55
CA CYS A 406 -6.13 7.35 0.02
C CYS A 406 -6.15 7.57 1.54
N ASP A 407 -7.15 8.32 2.00
CA ASP A 407 -7.48 8.49 3.44
C ASP A 407 -8.70 7.66 3.88
N GLY A 408 -9.07 7.68 5.17
CA GLY A 408 -10.29 7.06 5.70
C GLY A 408 -10.79 7.56 7.06
N SER A 409 -11.88 6.94 7.50
CA SER A 409 -12.69 7.19 8.70
C SER A 409 -11.98 6.97 10.01
N GLU A 410 -11.22 5.87 10.08
CA GLU A 410 -9.83 5.85 10.50
C GLU A 410 -9.50 7.10 11.38
N PRO A 411 -10.06 7.19 12.62
CA PRO A 411 -9.76 8.26 13.60
C PRO A 411 -8.33 8.12 14.05
N GLN A 412 -7.88 6.90 13.79
CA GLN A 412 -6.62 6.70 13.23
C GLN A 412 -6.64 6.11 11.73
N ARG A 413 -6.15 6.78 10.60
CA ARG A 413 -5.08 6.51 9.45
C ARG A 413 -3.52 7.02 9.33
N LYS A 414 -3.02 8.28 9.61
CA LYS A 414 -1.70 8.90 10.11
C LYS A 414 -0.39 8.05 10.17
N TYR A 415 -0.03 7.33 9.12
CA TYR A 415 1.40 7.29 8.78
C TYR A 415 1.78 8.66 8.17
N TYR A 416 3.05 9.05 8.13
CA TYR A 416 3.58 10.25 7.45
C TYR A 416 3.51 11.75 7.94
N SER A 417 3.05 12.23 9.12
CA SER A 417 3.02 13.70 9.48
C SER A 417 3.16 14.27 10.91
N LYS A 418 3.30 13.48 11.98
CA LYS A 418 4.25 13.90 13.03
C LYS A 418 5.62 13.84 12.33
N LEU A 419 5.81 12.92 11.37
CA LEU A 419 6.85 12.95 10.33
C LEU A 419 7.01 14.36 9.73
N LEU A 420 6.02 14.87 8.98
CA LEU A 420 6.04 16.17 8.33
C LEU A 420 6.01 17.37 9.30
N SER A 421 5.29 17.32 10.43
CA SER A 421 5.27 18.44 11.40
C SER A 421 6.58 18.57 12.17
N HIS A 422 7.36 17.49 12.27
CA HIS A 422 8.68 17.45 12.89
C HIS A 422 9.79 17.21 11.85
N MET A 423 9.52 17.48 10.57
CA MET A 423 10.47 17.21 9.49
C MET A 423 11.55 18.28 9.43
N PRO A 424 12.84 17.91 9.35
CA PRO A 424 13.94 18.84 9.18
C PRO A 424 13.70 19.82 8.03
N THR A 425 14.06 21.09 8.18
CA THR A 425 13.72 22.14 7.20
C THR A 425 14.38 21.94 5.84
N ASN A 426 15.43 21.11 5.74
CA ASN A 426 16.08 20.66 4.51
C ASN A 426 15.42 19.40 3.89
N THR A 427 14.11 19.18 4.11
CA THR A 427 13.34 18.09 3.47
C THR A 427 12.22 18.64 2.58
N MET A 428 11.84 17.88 1.56
CA MET A 428 10.72 18.18 0.66
C MET A 428 9.70 17.04 0.65
N VAL A 429 8.46 17.37 0.32
CA VAL A 429 7.31 16.46 0.36
C VAL A 429 6.58 16.54 -0.98
N LEU A 430 6.35 15.39 -1.61
CA LEU A 430 5.44 15.23 -2.74
C LEU A 430 4.14 14.62 -2.22
N THR A 431 2.98 15.14 -2.59
CA THR A 431 1.68 14.57 -2.21
C THR A 431 0.72 14.42 -3.39
N LEU A 432 -0.14 13.40 -3.34
CA LEU A 432 -1.23 13.15 -4.30
C LEU A 432 -2.35 12.38 -3.61
N GLY A 433 -3.57 12.46 -4.14
CA GLY A 433 -4.73 11.81 -3.54
C GLY A 433 -5.12 12.37 -2.16
N CYS A 434 -6.22 11.90 -1.59
CA CYS A 434 -6.82 12.46 -0.40
C CYS A 434 -6.02 12.23 0.90
N ALA A 435 -4.94 11.44 0.87
CA ALA A 435 -3.92 11.41 1.92
C ALA A 435 -3.32 12.81 2.21
N LYS A 436 -3.35 13.73 1.24
CA LYS A 436 -2.96 15.14 1.45
C LYS A 436 -3.78 15.85 2.55
N PHE A 437 -5.03 15.45 2.77
CA PHE A 437 -6.02 16.36 3.38
C PHE A 437 -5.80 16.78 4.81
N ARG A 438 -4.92 16.08 5.51
CA ARG A 438 -4.61 16.38 6.88
C ARG A 438 -3.13 16.86 7.04
N ILE A 439 -2.29 16.81 5.97
CA ILE A 439 -0.99 17.55 5.88
C ILE A 439 -1.11 18.96 5.31
N LEU A 440 -2.13 19.27 4.52
CA LEU A 440 -2.35 20.63 3.99
C LEU A 440 -2.47 21.72 5.07
N ASP A 441 -2.75 21.33 6.31
CA ASP A 441 -2.87 22.21 7.46
C ASP A 441 -1.53 22.47 8.18
N LEU A 442 -0.42 21.89 7.70
CA LEU A 442 0.94 22.12 8.20
C LEU A 442 1.67 23.20 7.41
N ASP A 443 2.48 24.00 8.11
CA ASP A 443 3.30 25.05 7.51
C ASP A 443 4.68 24.52 7.11
N PHE A 444 4.83 24.15 5.85
CA PHE A 444 6.10 23.66 5.30
C PHE A 444 7.12 24.76 5.04
N GLY A 445 6.66 25.96 4.69
CA GLY A 445 7.51 27.04 4.21
C GLY A 445 8.31 26.68 2.94
N ILE A 446 9.44 27.36 2.78
CA ILE A 446 10.40 27.16 1.70
C ILE A 446 11.65 26.40 2.19
N LEU A 447 12.35 25.77 1.26
CA LEU A 447 13.56 25.01 1.52
C LEU A 447 14.75 25.98 1.75
N PRO A 448 15.47 25.91 2.88
CA PRO A 448 16.52 26.86 3.25
C PRO A 448 17.56 27.12 2.16
N GLY A 449 17.86 28.40 1.92
CA GLY A 449 18.81 28.80 0.88
C GLY A 449 18.31 28.64 -0.56
N THR A 450 17.01 28.48 -0.76
CA THR A 450 16.34 28.42 -2.08
C THR A 450 14.98 29.13 -2.03
N GLU A 451 14.32 29.26 -3.17
CA GLU A 451 12.91 29.70 -3.27
C GLU A 451 11.92 28.52 -3.38
N LEU A 452 12.39 27.28 -3.25
CA LEU A 452 11.57 26.08 -3.46
C LEU A 452 10.55 25.87 -2.33
N PRO A 453 9.24 25.74 -2.61
CA PRO A 453 8.27 25.33 -1.59
C PRO A 453 8.53 23.87 -1.16
N ARG A 454 8.42 23.60 0.15
CA ARG A 454 8.72 22.26 0.71
C ARG A 454 7.58 21.25 0.57
N LEU A 455 6.37 21.67 0.20
CA LEU A 455 5.24 20.80 -0.12
C LEU A 455 4.82 21.01 -1.58
N LEU A 456 4.88 19.93 -2.36
CA LEU A 456 4.47 19.87 -3.76
C LEU A 456 3.25 18.94 -3.90
N ASP A 457 2.05 19.50 -4.02
CA ASP A 457 0.86 18.74 -4.40
C ASP A 457 0.87 18.42 -5.91
N MET A 458 1.22 17.17 -6.23
CA MET A 458 1.31 16.57 -7.56
C MET A 458 -0.06 16.43 -8.26
N GLY A 459 -1.16 16.73 -7.57
CA GLY A 459 -2.51 16.63 -8.08
C GLY A 459 -2.93 15.17 -8.30
N GLN A 460 -3.14 14.82 -9.58
CA GLN A 460 -3.51 13.48 -10.06
C GLN A 460 -2.48 12.96 -11.10
N SER A 461 -1.26 13.52 -11.14
CA SER A 461 -0.25 13.18 -12.15
C SER A 461 0.40 11.81 -11.90
N PRO A 462 0.60 10.95 -12.92
CA PRO A 462 1.41 9.73 -12.80
C PRO A 462 2.90 10.04 -12.64
N LEU A 463 3.65 9.02 -12.17
CA LEU A 463 5.11 8.95 -12.18
C LEU A 463 5.58 7.97 -13.28
N PRO A 464 6.70 8.23 -13.99
CA PRO A 464 7.17 7.38 -15.09
C PRO A 464 7.71 6.01 -14.61
N PRO A 465 7.64 4.95 -15.44
CA PRO A 465 7.84 3.56 -15.00
C PRO A 465 9.27 3.01 -15.21
N PRO A 466 9.65 1.94 -14.48
CA PRO A 466 10.70 1.00 -14.89
C PRO A 466 10.30 0.23 -16.17
N ARG A 467 11.28 -0.38 -16.87
CA ARG A 467 11.06 -0.99 -18.20
C ARG A 467 10.40 -2.38 -18.16
N THR A 468 9.75 -2.72 -19.27
CA THR A 468 8.72 -3.77 -19.43
C THR A 468 9.22 -5.19 -19.74
N GLU A 469 10.50 -5.50 -19.49
CA GLU A 469 11.12 -6.77 -19.93
C GLU A 469 10.49 -8.03 -19.33
N ALA A 470 9.85 -7.92 -18.15
CA ALA A 470 9.25 -9.06 -17.46
C ALA A 470 8.11 -9.75 -18.24
N LEU A 471 7.33 -8.98 -19.01
CA LEU A 471 6.11 -9.44 -19.68
C LEU A 471 6.36 -10.24 -20.95
N TYR A 472 7.37 -9.86 -21.74
CA TYR A 472 7.66 -10.51 -23.02
C TYR A 472 8.01 -12.00 -22.83
N PHE A 473 8.86 -12.30 -21.85
CA PHE A 473 9.34 -13.65 -21.57
C PHE A 473 8.22 -14.65 -21.27
N LEU A 474 7.25 -14.28 -20.43
CA LEU A 474 6.19 -15.18 -19.95
C LEU A 474 5.14 -15.51 -21.03
N SER A 475 5.27 -14.96 -22.24
CA SER A 475 4.51 -15.35 -23.44
C SER A 475 5.28 -16.30 -24.38
N THR A 476 6.53 -16.65 -24.06
CA THR A 476 7.36 -17.54 -24.89
C THR A 476 7.25 -19.01 -24.43
N PRO A 477 7.62 -20.00 -25.27
CA PRO A 477 7.74 -21.40 -24.84
C PRO A 477 8.70 -21.61 -23.66
N ALA A 478 9.66 -20.70 -23.43
CA ALA A 478 10.53 -20.76 -22.26
C ALA A 478 9.80 -20.48 -20.93
N ALA A 479 8.55 -20.00 -20.95
CA ALA A 479 7.70 -19.95 -19.75
C ALA A 479 7.34 -21.35 -19.19
N SER A 480 7.52 -22.43 -19.96
CA SER A 480 7.47 -23.81 -19.44
C SER A 480 8.83 -24.33 -18.92
N ASP A 481 9.92 -23.59 -19.12
CA ASP A 481 11.22 -23.93 -18.53
C ASP A 481 11.33 -23.31 -17.13
N VAL A 482 11.40 -24.17 -16.12
CA VAL A 482 11.51 -23.77 -14.70
C VAL A 482 12.71 -22.84 -14.47
N GLY A 483 13.82 -23.07 -15.17
CA GLY A 483 15.02 -22.26 -15.03
C GLY A 483 14.91 -20.88 -15.68
N ALA A 484 14.05 -20.68 -16.65
CA ALA A 484 13.81 -19.40 -17.29
C ALA A 484 12.69 -18.62 -16.57
N VAL A 485 11.66 -19.30 -16.04
CA VAL A 485 10.71 -18.71 -15.06
C VAL A 485 11.45 -18.19 -13.83
N LEU A 486 12.40 -18.95 -13.30
CA LEU A 486 13.26 -18.50 -12.19
C LEU A 486 14.04 -17.21 -12.53
N ASN A 487 14.52 -17.04 -13.77
CA ASN A 487 15.17 -15.80 -14.18
C ASN A 487 14.25 -14.58 -14.06
N HIS A 488 12.94 -14.74 -14.28
CA HIS A 488 11.98 -13.64 -14.13
C HIS A 488 11.58 -13.41 -12.66
N CYS A 489 11.60 -14.44 -11.83
CA CYS A 489 11.57 -14.27 -10.37
C CYS A 489 12.78 -13.49 -9.84
N PHE A 490 13.96 -13.59 -10.47
CA PHE A 490 15.13 -12.77 -10.11
C PHE A 490 14.93 -11.28 -10.46
N ASN A 491 14.17 -10.94 -11.50
CA ASN A 491 13.83 -9.54 -11.79
C ASN A 491 12.91 -8.91 -10.70
N ALA A 492 12.08 -9.73 -10.04
CA ALA A 492 11.40 -9.31 -8.82
C ALA A 492 12.38 -9.11 -7.64
N GLY A 493 13.45 -9.91 -7.56
CA GLY A 493 14.58 -9.70 -6.66
C GLY A 493 15.30 -8.36 -6.87
N ALA A 494 15.57 -7.98 -8.12
CA ALA A 494 16.11 -6.65 -8.47
C ALA A 494 15.23 -5.51 -7.96
N THR A 495 13.91 -5.66 -8.15
CA THR A 495 12.91 -4.69 -7.69
C THR A 495 12.88 -4.60 -6.17
N ASN A 496 12.92 -5.75 -5.47
CA ASN A 496 12.94 -5.80 -4.01
C ASN A 496 14.24 -5.18 -3.43
N PHE A 497 15.40 -5.37 -4.07
CA PHE A 497 16.63 -4.69 -3.66
C PHE A 497 16.46 -3.16 -3.62
N ARG A 498 15.91 -2.58 -4.70
CA ARG A 498 15.65 -1.13 -4.79
C ARG A 498 14.61 -0.65 -3.78
N VAL A 499 13.62 -1.47 -3.43
CA VAL A 499 12.64 -1.14 -2.38
C VAL A 499 13.29 -1.13 -0.99
N MET A 500 14.16 -2.10 -0.68
CA MET A 500 14.88 -2.12 0.60
C MET A 500 15.91 -0.98 0.72
N GLU A 501 16.57 -0.60 -0.39
CA GLU A 501 17.42 0.60 -0.47
C GLU A 501 16.63 1.87 -0.11
N VAL A 502 15.48 2.09 -0.75
CA VAL A 502 14.62 3.26 -0.48
C VAL A 502 14.15 3.28 0.97
N LEU A 503 13.78 2.13 1.53
CA LEU A 503 13.37 2.03 2.94
C LEU A 503 14.53 2.31 3.92
N SER A 504 15.74 1.82 3.62
CA SER A 504 16.94 2.10 4.44
C SER A 504 17.31 3.58 4.39
N ASN A 505 17.23 4.20 3.21
CA ASN A 505 17.45 5.64 3.04
C ASN A 505 16.38 6.50 3.75
N ALA A 506 15.12 6.06 3.76
CA ALA A 506 14.05 6.74 4.50
C ALA A 506 14.24 6.65 6.02
N HIS A 507 14.55 5.46 6.56
CA HIS A 507 14.83 5.28 7.99
C HIS A 507 16.06 6.10 8.43
N THR A 508 17.16 6.03 7.68
CA THR A 508 18.41 6.71 8.04
C THR A 508 18.35 8.23 7.85
N GLY A 509 17.67 8.73 6.81
CA GLY A 509 17.43 10.15 6.62
C GLY A 509 16.49 10.76 7.67
N THR A 510 15.52 9.99 8.18
CA THR A 510 14.57 10.48 9.19
C THR A 510 15.13 10.41 10.63
N PHE A 511 15.80 9.31 10.98
CA PHE A 511 16.22 9.04 12.36
C PHE A 511 17.74 9.05 12.57
N GLY A 512 18.52 9.46 11.56
CA GLY A 512 19.97 9.34 11.53
C GLY A 512 20.42 7.89 11.27
N HIS A 513 21.68 7.70 10.87
CA HIS A 513 22.24 6.36 10.75
C HIS A 513 22.28 5.65 12.12
N PRO A 514 21.91 4.35 12.20
CA PRO A 514 22.11 3.55 13.40
C PRO A 514 23.55 3.61 13.88
N VAL A 515 23.71 3.66 15.21
CA VAL A 515 25.01 3.55 15.88
C VAL A 515 24.93 2.48 16.98
N PRO A 516 26.05 1.81 17.32
CA PRO A 516 26.09 0.81 18.38
C PRO A 516 25.49 1.33 19.69
N THR A 517 24.48 0.64 20.21
CA THR A 517 23.70 1.08 21.37
C THR A 517 23.31 -0.11 22.24
N PRO A 518 23.62 -0.11 23.55
CA PRO A 518 23.10 -1.12 24.48
C PRO A 518 21.60 -0.88 24.76
N VAL A 519 20.84 -1.96 24.80
CA VAL A 519 19.39 -1.98 24.97
C VAL A 519 19.02 -2.83 26.17
N ARG A 520 18.34 -2.24 27.14
CA ARG A 520 17.87 -2.95 28.33
C ARG A 520 16.88 -4.05 27.95
N MET A 521 17.18 -5.29 28.33
CA MET A 521 16.34 -6.48 28.05
C MET A 521 15.41 -6.87 29.24
N THR A 522 15.30 -6.00 30.24
CA THR A 522 14.46 -6.14 31.43
C THR A 522 13.57 -4.90 31.62
N PRO A 523 12.38 -5.03 32.22
CA PRO A 523 11.53 -3.88 32.50
C PRO A 523 12.07 -3.03 33.65
N VAL A 524 11.71 -1.75 33.64
CA VAL A 524 11.82 -0.81 34.77
C VAL A 524 10.42 -0.46 35.31
N PRO A 525 10.29 -0.07 36.60
CA PRO A 525 9.00 0.21 37.20
C PRO A 525 8.26 1.39 36.53
N GLY A 526 6.93 1.36 36.59
CA GLY A 526 6.06 2.42 36.08
C GLY A 526 5.15 1.97 34.93
N LYS A 527 4.39 2.94 34.37
CA LYS A 527 3.45 2.69 33.26
C LYS A 527 4.21 2.25 32.00
N ALA A 528 3.59 1.42 31.18
CA ALA A 528 4.28 0.74 30.08
C ALA A 528 3.46 0.66 28.79
N ILE A 529 4.13 0.84 27.65
CA ILE A 529 3.61 0.50 26.31
C ILE A 529 4.61 -0.43 25.63
N LEU A 530 4.13 -1.46 24.94
CA LEU A 530 4.92 -2.37 24.11
C LEU A 530 4.68 -2.08 22.63
N VAL A 531 5.73 -2.06 21.81
CA VAL A 531 5.63 -1.80 20.37
C VAL A 531 6.22 -2.96 19.57
N THR A 532 5.36 -3.67 18.83
CA THR A 532 5.74 -4.77 17.93
C THR A 532 5.46 -4.40 16.47
N GLY A 533 6.07 -5.11 15.53
CA GLY A 533 5.95 -4.83 14.10
C GLY A 533 7.30 -4.37 13.55
N HIS A 534 7.27 -3.49 12.54
CA HIS A 534 8.48 -3.06 11.81
C HIS A 534 8.55 -1.53 11.58
N ASP A 535 7.44 -0.79 11.62
CA ASP A 535 7.43 0.66 11.35
C ASP A 535 8.13 1.44 12.47
N MET A 536 9.30 2.02 12.14
CA MET A 536 10.11 2.81 13.07
C MET A 536 9.56 4.22 13.30
N HIS A 537 8.79 4.77 12.35
CA HIS A 537 8.18 6.06 12.54
C HIS A 537 6.98 6.00 13.50
N ASP A 538 6.31 4.85 13.59
CA ASP A 538 5.31 4.61 14.63
C ASP A 538 5.90 4.67 16.02
N LEU A 539 7.08 4.08 16.20
CA LEU A 539 7.81 4.24 17.45
C LEU A 539 8.19 5.70 17.68
N HIS A 540 8.70 6.42 16.67
CA HIS A 540 9.02 7.84 16.78
C HIS A 540 7.82 8.67 17.28
N MET A 541 6.67 8.56 16.62
CA MET A 541 5.47 9.31 16.98
C MET A 541 4.94 8.92 18.35
N LEU A 542 5.01 7.63 18.72
CA LEU A 542 4.64 7.19 20.06
C LEU A 542 5.55 7.83 21.11
N LEU A 543 6.86 7.85 20.88
CA LEU A 543 7.84 8.47 21.77
C LEU A 543 7.59 9.96 21.94
N GLU A 544 7.30 10.69 20.86
CA GLU A 544 6.93 12.11 20.91
C GLU A 544 5.69 12.38 21.78
N GLN A 545 4.69 11.50 21.75
CA GLN A 545 3.44 11.67 22.52
C GLN A 545 3.51 11.11 23.95
N THR A 546 4.45 10.20 24.21
CA THR A 546 4.74 9.68 25.55
C THR A 546 5.77 10.53 26.28
N GLN A 547 6.44 11.46 25.62
CA GLN A 547 7.38 12.40 26.24
C GLN A 547 6.67 13.19 27.35
N GLY A 548 7.23 13.16 28.56
CA GLY A 548 6.62 13.79 29.75
C GLY A 548 5.41 13.05 30.36
N SER A 549 4.90 11.98 29.73
CA SER A 549 3.70 11.26 30.20
C SER A 549 3.93 10.28 31.36
N GLY A 550 5.19 10.03 31.74
CA GLY A 550 5.57 9.03 32.75
C GLY A 550 5.43 7.56 32.28
N ILE A 551 5.34 7.33 30.97
CA ILE A 551 5.20 6.01 30.36
C ILE A 551 6.54 5.54 29.78
N ASN A 552 6.99 4.36 30.19
CA ASN A 552 8.10 3.63 29.59
C ASN A 552 7.63 2.93 28.30
N VAL A 553 8.25 3.24 27.16
CA VAL A 553 8.00 2.59 25.87
C VAL A 553 9.02 1.50 25.64
N TYR A 554 8.55 0.29 25.38
CA TYR A 554 9.36 -0.90 25.09
C TYR A 554 9.17 -1.34 23.65
N THR A 555 10.23 -1.84 23.03
CA THR A 555 10.13 -2.52 21.72
C THR A 555 9.92 -4.04 21.90
N HIS A 556 9.37 -4.70 20.90
CA HIS A 556 9.13 -6.15 20.83
C HIS A 556 9.41 -6.67 19.41
N GLY A 557 10.00 -7.85 19.29
CA GLY A 557 10.29 -8.47 17.99
C GLY A 557 11.17 -7.60 17.09
N GLU A 558 10.75 -7.40 15.84
CA GLU A 558 11.51 -6.64 14.83
C GLU A 558 11.63 -5.13 15.14
N MET A 559 11.03 -4.64 16.23
CA MET A 559 11.27 -3.28 16.72
C MET A 559 12.58 -3.11 17.52
N LEU A 560 13.28 -4.19 17.90
CA LEU A 560 14.56 -4.12 18.64
C LEU A 560 15.61 -3.15 18.04
N PRO A 561 15.88 -3.12 16.71
CA PRO A 561 16.92 -2.27 16.14
C PRO A 561 16.68 -0.78 16.27
N ALA A 562 15.44 -0.37 16.55
CA ALA A 562 15.05 1.05 16.61
C ALA A 562 15.86 1.82 17.67
N HIS A 563 16.30 1.15 18.75
CA HIS A 563 17.20 1.73 19.74
C HIS A 563 18.58 2.13 19.18
N GLY A 564 19.00 1.64 18.02
CA GLY A 564 20.25 2.04 17.38
C GLY A 564 20.18 3.44 16.75
N TYR A 565 19.00 3.89 16.35
CA TYR A 565 18.80 5.12 15.58
C TYR A 565 18.83 6.37 16.49
N PRO A 566 19.75 7.33 16.28
CA PRO A 566 19.88 8.55 17.11
C PRO A 566 18.57 9.31 17.34
N GLY A 567 17.74 9.46 16.30
CA GLY A 567 16.44 10.13 16.33
C GLY A 567 15.38 9.41 17.16
N LEU A 568 15.57 8.13 17.49
CA LEU A 568 14.66 7.33 18.32
C LEU A 568 15.21 7.17 19.75
N LYS A 569 16.51 6.90 19.91
CA LYS A 569 17.13 6.75 21.24
C LYS A 569 17.33 8.07 22.00
N ARG A 570 17.11 9.24 21.35
CA ARG A 570 17.08 10.54 22.03
C ARG A 570 15.95 10.68 23.05
N TYR A 571 14.90 9.86 22.96
CA TYR A 571 13.79 9.85 23.90
C TYR A 571 14.13 8.95 25.10
N PRO A 572 14.40 9.49 26.30
CA PRO A 572 14.93 8.71 27.43
C PRO A 572 13.93 7.68 28.00
N HIS A 573 12.65 7.82 27.65
CA HIS A 573 11.59 6.88 28.00
C HIS A 573 11.39 5.76 26.97
N LEU A 574 12.22 5.68 25.92
CA LEU A 574 12.43 4.46 25.13
C LEU A 574 13.22 3.46 25.99
N ALA A 575 12.55 2.84 26.95
CA ALA A 575 13.13 2.27 28.16
C ALA A 575 13.87 0.93 27.97
N GLY A 576 13.60 0.20 26.89
CA GLY A 576 14.24 -1.08 26.56
C GLY A 576 13.46 -1.93 25.56
N HIS A 577 13.76 -3.22 25.54
CA HIS A 577 13.06 -4.26 24.77
C HIS A 577 12.40 -5.26 25.72
N PHE A 578 11.27 -5.84 25.30
CA PHE A 578 10.54 -6.85 26.06
C PHE A 578 10.02 -7.96 25.13
N GLY A 579 10.17 -9.20 25.55
CA GLY A 579 9.78 -10.39 24.79
C GLY A 579 10.82 -10.84 23.76
N GLY A 580 10.36 -11.41 22.64
CA GLY A 580 11.23 -11.85 21.54
C GLY A 580 10.50 -12.00 20.21
N ALA A 581 10.66 -13.17 19.56
CA ALA A 581 10.06 -13.42 18.25
C ALA A 581 8.53 -13.47 18.29
N TRP A 582 7.90 -12.92 17.23
CA TRP A 582 6.46 -12.71 17.08
C TRP A 582 5.55 -13.91 17.41
N TYR A 583 6.01 -15.15 17.21
CA TYR A 583 5.21 -16.33 17.53
C TYR A 583 4.93 -16.50 19.03
N ARG A 584 5.70 -15.82 19.91
CA ARG A 584 5.59 -15.87 21.37
C ARG A 584 4.57 -14.89 21.96
N GLN A 585 4.01 -13.99 21.14
CA GLN A 585 3.08 -12.92 21.57
C GLN A 585 1.96 -13.41 22.50
N LYS A 586 1.35 -14.57 22.23
CA LYS A 586 0.26 -15.13 23.07
C LYS A 586 0.65 -15.37 24.52
N ILE A 587 1.95 -15.57 24.81
CA ILE A 587 2.50 -15.72 26.16
C ILE A 587 3.05 -14.38 26.66
N GLU A 588 3.84 -13.70 25.83
CA GLU A 588 4.59 -12.51 26.26
C GLU A 588 3.68 -11.30 26.46
N PHE A 589 2.68 -11.10 25.61
CA PHE A 589 1.68 -10.03 25.76
C PHE A 589 0.71 -10.30 26.90
N ALA A 590 0.43 -11.58 27.23
CA ALA A 590 -0.37 -11.94 28.40
C ALA A 590 0.37 -11.65 29.73
N GLY A 591 1.70 -11.62 29.70
CA GLY A 591 2.54 -11.20 30.82
C GLY A 591 2.92 -9.71 30.83
N PHE A 592 2.43 -8.89 29.89
CA PHE A 592 2.80 -7.47 29.80
C PHE A 592 1.76 -6.57 30.49
N PRO A 593 2.10 -5.86 31.59
CA PRO A 593 1.15 -5.09 32.40
C PRO A 593 0.83 -3.69 31.83
N GLY A 594 0.78 -3.56 30.50
CA GLY A 594 0.66 -2.29 29.78
C GLY A 594 -0.05 -2.44 28.43
N ALA A 595 -0.17 -1.34 27.69
CA ALA A 595 -0.85 -1.35 26.39
C ALA A 595 0.11 -1.79 25.27
N ILE A 596 -0.42 -2.39 24.19
CA ILE A 596 0.39 -2.99 23.13
C ILE A 596 0.03 -2.37 21.77
N ALA A 597 1.03 -1.82 21.09
CA ALA A 597 0.97 -1.23 19.77
C ALA A 597 1.54 -2.21 18.71
N VAL A 598 0.74 -2.58 17.71
CA VAL A 598 1.14 -3.50 16.62
C VAL A 598 1.26 -2.71 15.32
N THR A 599 2.48 -2.27 14.99
CA THR A 599 2.76 -1.29 13.93
C THR A 599 2.58 -1.81 12.52
N THR A 600 2.95 -3.08 12.26
CA THR A 600 2.84 -3.75 10.95
C THR A 600 2.65 -5.28 11.14
N ASN A 601 2.98 -6.08 10.12
CA ASN A 601 2.76 -7.53 10.06
C ASN A 601 3.50 -8.34 11.17
N CYS A 602 3.24 -9.65 11.18
CA CYS A 602 3.64 -10.60 12.24
C CYS A 602 2.92 -10.36 13.57
N VAL A 603 1.58 -10.41 13.54
CA VAL A 603 0.73 -10.42 14.75
C VAL A 603 -0.04 -11.74 14.86
N LEU A 604 -0.27 -12.20 16.10
CA LEU A 604 -1.15 -13.31 16.41
C LEU A 604 -2.51 -12.85 16.95
N ASP A 605 -3.55 -13.63 16.62
CA ASP A 605 -4.90 -13.46 17.15
C ASP A 605 -4.91 -13.45 18.70
N PRO A 606 -5.38 -12.38 19.36
CA PRO A 606 -5.07 -12.14 20.76
C PRO A 606 -5.94 -12.93 21.74
N VAL A 607 -5.32 -13.54 22.75
CA VAL A 607 -6.04 -14.24 23.82
C VAL A 607 -6.67 -13.24 24.79
N GLN A 608 -7.72 -13.66 25.50
CA GLN A 608 -8.55 -12.75 26.31
C GLN A 608 -7.76 -11.92 27.33
N ALA A 609 -6.67 -12.47 27.90
CA ALA A 609 -5.83 -11.82 28.91
C ALA A 609 -5.26 -10.44 28.51
N TYR A 610 -5.06 -10.19 27.21
CA TYR A 610 -4.58 -8.90 26.70
C TYR A 610 -5.43 -8.31 25.56
N ARG A 611 -6.60 -8.90 25.29
CA ARG A 611 -7.46 -8.50 24.15
C ARG A 611 -7.90 -7.03 24.22
N ASP A 612 -8.15 -6.54 25.43
CA ASP A 612 -8.57 -5.15 25.69
C ASP A 612 -7.37 -4.18 25.91
N ASN A 613 -6.15 -4.66 25.68
CA ASN A 613 -4.89 -3.91 25.89
C ASN A 613 -4.10 -3.72 24.59
N ILE A 614 -4.44 -4.47 23.53
CA ILE A 614 -3.76 -4.46 22.23
C ILE A 614 -4.47 -3.57 21.23
N PHE A 615 -3.68 -2.95 20.37
CA PHE A 615 -4.09 -1.98 19.34
C PHE A 615 -3.33 -2.29 18.06
N THR A 616 -4.02 -2.40 16.93
CA THR A 616 -3.38 -2.62 15.62
C THR A 616 -3.27 -1.33 14.81
N ILE A 617 -2.30 -1.27 13.89
CA ILE A 617 -1.86 -0.06 13.19
C ILE A 617 -1.49 -0.36 11.72
N ASN A 618 -1.45 0.67 10.87
CA ASN A 618 -1.18 0.61 9.42
C ASN A 618 -2.07 -0.43 8.69
N GLU A 619 -1.47 -1.40 8.01
CA GLU A 619 -2.16 -2.47 7.27
C GLU A 619 -2.68 -3.58 8.20
N THR A 620 -2.32 -3.57 9.49
CA THR A 620 -2.61 -4.65 10.41
C THR A 620 -4.03 -4.54 10.98
N GLY A 621 -4.90 -5.47 10.61
CA GLY A 621 -6.23 -5.64 11.20
C GLY A 621 -6.33 -6.88 12.11
N LEU A 622 -7.07 -6.77 13.21
CA LEU A 622 -7.49 -7.91 14.04
C LEU A 622 -8.97 -7.74 14.45
N THR A 623 -9.75 -8.82 14.38
CA THR A 623 -11.21 -8.77 14.57
C THR A 623 -11.61 -8.30 15.96
N GLY A 624 -12.33 -7.17 16.03
CA GLY A 624 -12.80 -6.57 17.29
C GLY A 624 -11.69 -5.92 18.14
N ILE A 625 -10.48 -5.76 17.60
CA ILE A 625 -9.40 -5.03 18.26
C ILE A 625 -9.48 -3.55 17.87
N PRO A 626 -9.23 -2.60 18.79
CA PRO A 626 -9.15 -1.19 18.46
C PRO A 626 -8.02 -0.90 17.45
N HIS A 627 -8.37 -0.96 16.17
CA HIS A 627 -7.47 -0.62 15.09
C HIS A 627 -7.39 0.90 14.98
N ILE A 628 -6.32 1.42 15.56
CA ILE A 628 -5.87 2.76 15.35
C ILE A 628 -4.84 2.71 14.21
N LYS A 629 -5.30 3.07 13.01
CA LYS A 629 -4.57 3.07 11.72
C LYS A 629 -3.71 4.35 11.49
N ALA A 630 -4.12 5.50 12.08
CA ALA A 630 -3.67 6.95 12.23
C ALA A 630 -4.47 8.41 12.09
N ASP A 631 -5.05 9.08 11.00
CA ASP A 631 -5.00 10.53 10.51
C ASP A 631 -5.01 10.97 9.02
N ALA A 632 -4.90 10.14 7.98
CA ALA A 632 -4.14 10.51 6.75
C ALA A 632 -2.74 11.06 7.02
N SER A 633 -2.65 12.35 7.35
CA SER A 633 -1.49 13.24 7.43
C SER A 633 -0.17 12.49 7.54
N GLY A 634 0.17 11.84 8.66
CA GLY A 634 0.17 12.23 10.08
C GLY A 634 1.04 11.32 10.93
N HIS A 635 1.37 11.52 12.19
CA HIS A 635 0.85 12.31 13.31
C HIS A 635 0.31 11.42 14.45
N LYS A 636 0.29 10.09 14.18
CA LYS A 636 -0.31 8.93 14.86
C LYS A 636 -0.84 9.14 16.28
N ASP A 637 -2.15 9.36 16.45
CA ASP A 637 -2.77 9.68 17.76
C ASP A 637 -2.79 8.44 18.66
N PHE A 638 -1.66 8.20 19.31
CA PHE A 638 -1.50 7.12 20.26
C PHE A 638 -2.16 7.42 21.60
N GLY A 639 -2.91 8.52 21.73
CA GLY A 639 -3.74 8.85 22.87
C GLY A 639 -4.59 7.69 23.41
N PRO A 640 -5.20 6.81 22.59
CA PRO A 640 -5.89 5.61 23.08
C PRO A 640 -4.93 4.61 23.76
N ILE A 641 -3.74 4.37 23.20
CA ILE A 641 -2.71 3.49 23.80
C ILE A 641 -2.16 4.11 25.08
N ILE A 642 -1.88 5.42 25.06
CA ILE A 642 -1.37 6.21 26.18
C ILE A 642 -2.36 6.22 27.35
N ARG A 643 -3.64 6.52 27.09
CA ARG A 643 -4.70 6.45 28.10
C ARG A 643 -4.88 5.03 28.63
N ARG A 644 -4.79 4.01 27.77
CA ARG A 644 -4.88 2.61 28.21
C ARG A 644 -3.68 2.19 29.07
N ALA A 645 -2.47 2.62 28.73
CA ALA A 645 -1.26 2.39 29.51
C ALA A 645 -1.26 3.13 30.86
N GLN A 646 -1.90 4.30 30.94
CA GLN A 646 -2.12 5.02 32.21
C GLN A 646 -3.11 4.28 33.13
N GLN A 647 -4.18 3.72 32.55
CA GLN A 647 -5.18 2.90 33.27
C GLN A 647 -4.64 1.55 33.75
N LEU A 648 -3.83 0.88 32.93
CA LEU A 648 -3.20 -0.40 33.26
C LEU A 648 -2.16 -0.24 34.38
N PRO A 649 -1.87 -1.29 35.17
CA PRO A 649 -1.03 -1.16 36.36
C PRO A 649 0.37 -0.60 36.04
N GLY A 650 1.00 -1.05 34.96
CA GLY A 650 2.44 -0.91 34.75
C GLY A 650 3.23 -1.97 35.53
N PHE A 651 4.56 -1.95 35.41
CA PHE A 651 5.42 -2.83 36.22
C PHE A 651 5.59 -2.26 37.63
N THR A 652 5.33 -3.07 38.67
CA THR A 652 5.75 -2.74 40.04
C THR A 652 7.23 -3.05 40.25
N ALA A 653 7.82 -2.56 41.34
CA ALA A 653 9.18 -2.94 41.73
C ALA A 653 9.30 -4.45 42.01
N GLU A 654 8.26 -5.06 42.57
CA GLU A 654 8.20 -6.52 42.77
C GLU A 654 8.13 -7.27 41.44
N ASP A 655 7.40 -6.76 40.44
CA ASP A 655 7.34 -7.40 39.11
C ASP A 655 8.70 -7.36 38.43
N VAL A 656 9.39 -6.22 38.47
CA VAL A 656 10.78 -6.11 37.96
C VAL A 656 11.71 -7.10 38.66
N ALA A 657 11.59 -7.25 39.98
CA ALA A 657 12.40 -8.22 40.75
C ALA A 657 12.12 -9.70 40.42
N LYS A 658 11.02 -10.03 39.71
CA LYS A 658 10.72 -11.39 39.22
C LYS A 658 11.41 -11.70 37.89
N PHE A 659 11.94 -10.71 37.16
CA PHE A 659 12.67 -10.96 35.92
C PHE A 659 14.10 -11.44 36.23
N PRO A 660 14.58 -12.51 35.58
CA PRO A 660 15.96 -12.95 35.73
C PRO A 660 16.92 -11.88 35.17
N PRO A 661 18.11 -11.69 35.76
CA PRO A 661 19.13 -10.81 35.19
C PRO A 661 19.46 -11.21 33.74
N LYS A 662 19.23 -10.30 32.80
CA LYS A 662 19.70 -10.39 31.42
C LYS A 662 20.81 -9.37 31.18
N LYS A 663 21.72 -9.67 30.26
CA LYS A 663 22.60 -8.66 29.66
C LYS A 663 21.79 -7.75 28.75
N ASP A 664 22.25 -6.52 28.57
CA ASP A 664 21.72 -5.62 27.54
C ASP A 664 22.14 -6.13 26.16
N ALA A 665 21.22 -6.06 25.19
CA ALA A 665 21.51 -6.38 23.79
C ALA A 665 22.19 -5.18 23.11
N VAL A 666 23.24 -5.39 22.32
CA VAL A 666 23.86 -4.30 21.55
C VAL A 666 23.31 -4.29 20.12
N VAL A 667 22.69 -3.19 19.73
CA VAL A 667 22.02 -3.04 18.42
C VAL A 667 22.55 -1.83 17.67
N GLY A 668 22.15 -1.69 16.41
CA GLY A 668 22.43 -0.50 15.61
C GLY A 668 23.68 -0.62 14.74
N PHE A 669 24.08 -1.84 14.39
CA PHE A 669 25.15 -2.10 13.43
C PHE A 669 24.62 -2.03 12.00
N GLY A 670 23.93 -0.94 11.65
CA GLY A 670 23.55 -0.65 10.27
C GLY A 670 24.79 -0.45 9.39
N HIS A 671 24.65 -0.46 8.07
CA HIS A 671 25.79 -0.48 7.14
C HIS A 671 26.83 0.62 7.43
N ASN A 672 26.43 1.88 7.69
CA ASN A 672 27.39 2.93 8.04
C ASN A 672 28.12 2.73 9.37
N ALA A 673 27.50 2.09 10.37
CA ALA A 673 28.20 1.72 11.61
C ALA A 673 29.25 0.64 11.35
N VAL A 674 28.90 -0.41 10.60
CA VAL A 674 29.83 -1.51 10.27
C VAL A 674 30.95 -1.04 9.34
N LEU A 675 30.63 -0.19 8.36
CA LEU A 675 31.63 0.39 7.44
C LEU A 675 32.58 1.35 8.15
N SER A 676 32.14 2.06 9.21
CA SER A 676 33.07 2.89 10.01
C SER A 676 34.12 2.08 10.77
N VAL A 677 33.85 0.79 11.07
CA VAL A 677 34.83 -0.15 11.63
C VAL A 677 35.41 -1.13 10.60
N ALA A 678 35.04 -1.03 9.31
CA ALA A 678 35.56 -1.92 8.26
C ALA A 678 37.09 -1.97 8.19
N PRO A 679 37.87 -0.88 8.38
CA PRO A 679 39.33 -0.97 8.46
C PRO A 679 39.83 -1.91 9.58
N GLN A 680 39.12 -1.99 10.71
CA GLN A 680 39.45 -2.87 11.83
C GLN A 680 39.04 -4.32 11.54
N VAL A 681 37.89 -4.53 10.88
CA VAL A 681 37.46 -5.86 10.41
C VAL A 681 38.43 -6.41 9.36
N VAL A 682 38.91 -5.55 8.47
CA VAL A 682 39.89 -5.89 7.42
C VAL A 682 41.26 -6.18 8.03
N ASP A 683 41.75 -5.39 8.99
CA ASP A 683 42.95 -5.75 9.78
C ASP A 683 42.77 -7.09 10.48
N ALA A 684 41.63 -7.33 11.13
CA ALA A 684 41.38 -8.57 11.85
C ALA A 684 41.41 -9.80 10.93
N ILE A 685 40.89 -9.70 9.70
CA ILE A 685 40.97 -10.76 8.69
C ILE A 685 42.42 -10.91 8.19
N GLN A 686 43.09 -9.82 7.81
CA GLN A 686 44.45 -9.84 7.28
C GLN A 686 45.51 -10.31 8.29
N THR A 687 45.25 -10.12 9.59
CA THR A 687 46.14 -10.54 10.69
C THR A 687 45.73 -11.88 11.34
N GLY A 688 44.70 -12.56 10.82
CA GLY A 688 44.26 -13.88 11.33
C GLY A 688 43.59 -13.85 12.71
N LYS A 689 43.04 -12.69 13.11
CA LYS A 689 42.21 -12.54 14.32
C LYS A 689 40.74 -12.89 14.05
N LEU A 690 40.30 -12.74 12.80
CA LEU A 690 38.96 -13.08 12.31
C LEU A 690 39.07 -14.06 11.14
N ASP A 691 38.76 -15.33 11.37
CA ASP A 691 38.79 -16.38 10.35
C ASP A 691 37.57 -16.34 9.43
N HIS A 692 36.39 -16.07 9.98
CA HIS A 692 35.12 -16.23 9.26
C HIS A 692 33.98 -15.37 9.80
N ILE A 693 33.09 -14.94 8.90
CA ILE A 693 31.86 -14.21 9.18
C ILE A 693 30.66 -15.10 8.84
N PHE A 694 29.67 -15.12 9.73
CA PHE A 694 28.38 -15.79 9.51
C PHE A 694 27.28 -14.74 9.39
N LEU A 695 26.38 -14.87 8.43
CA LEU A 695 25.11 -14.16 8.42
C LEU A 695 23.98 -15.14 8.78
N ILE A 696 23.44 -14.98 9.99
CA ILE A 696 22.35 -15.82 10.51
C ILE A 696 21.16 -14.94 10.85
N GLY A 697 20.12 -15.01 10.02
CA GLY A 697 19.02 -14.05 10.07
C GLY A 697 17.77 -14.47 9.31
N GLY A 698 16.82 -13.55 9.21
CA GLY A 698 15.52 -13.75 8.57
C GLY A 698 14.38 -13.93 9.59
N CYS A 699 13.42 -14.79 9.29
CA CYS A 699 12.17 -14.93 10.04
C CYS A 699 12.17 -16.17 10.95
N ASP A 700 11.73 -16.00 12.20
CA ASP A 700 11.51 -17.10 13.16
C ASP A 700 10.04 -17.59 13.17
N GLY A 701 9.77 -18.72 13.81
CA GLY A 701 8.46 -19.36 13.94
C GLY A 701 8.39 -20.31 15.13
N SER A 702 7.28 -21.02 15.32
CA SER A 702 7.07 -21.89 16.49
C SER A 702 7.67 -23.29 16.38
N GLU A 703 8.18 -23.69 15.21
CA GLU A 703 8.59 -25.06 14.92
C GLU A 703 9.83 -25.50 15.75
N PRO A 704 9.80 -26.64 16.46
CA PRO A 704 10.91 -27.09 17.31
C PRO A 704 12.27 -27.23 16.59
N GLN A 705 12.25 -27.49 15.29
CA GLN A 705 13.43 -27.56 14.43
C GLN A 705 14.23 -26.26 14.40
N ARG A 706 13.61 -25.08 14.65
CA ARG A 706 14.31 -23.78 14.69
C ARG A 706 15.32 -23.64 15.85
N LYS A 707 15.35 -24.60 16.78
CA LYS A 707 16.48 -24.78 17.72
C LYS A 707 17.80 -25.16 17.03
N TYR A 708 17.78 -25.49 15.73
CA TYR A 708 18.96 -25.66 14.90
C TYR A 708 19.92 -24.45 14.99
N TYR A 709 19.43 -23.22 14.82
CA TYR A 709 20.28 -22.01 14.81
C TYR A 709 21.03 -21.76 16.13
N SER A 710 20.42 -22.05 17.27
CA SER A 710 21.09 -21.91 18.58
C SER A 710 22.06 -23.06 18.87
N LYS A 711 21.78 -24.28 18.40
CA LYS A 711 22.73 -25.40 18.45
C LYS A 711 23.93 -25.18 17.53
N LEU A 712 23.70 -24.73 16.31
CA LEU A 712 24.72 -24.41 15.31
C LEU A 712 25.79 -23.49 15.90
N LEU A 713 25.37 -22.38 16.51
CA LEU A 713 26.29 -21.42 17.12
C LEU A 713 26.98 -21.92 18.40
N SER A 714 26.48 -22.97 19.05
CA SER A 714 27.22 -23.63 20.14
C SER A 714 28.47 -24.39 19.67
N HIS A 715 28.63 -24.59 18.35
CA HIS A 715 29.81 -25.17 17.72
C HIS A 715 30.76 -24.11 17.11
N MET A 716 30.47 -22.81 17.25
CA MET A 716 31.19 -21.76 16.53
C MET A 716 32.55 -21.40 17.19
N PRO A 717 33.68 -21.41 16.44
CA PRO A 717 35.01 -21.03 16.95
C PRO A 717 35.07 -19.58 17.49
N THR A 718 35.98 -19.26 18.41
CA THR A 718 36.04 -17.94 19.07
C THR A 718 36.60 -16.80 18.21
N ASN A 719 37.31 -17.11 17.13
CA ASN A 719 37.89 -16.17 16.16
C ASN A 719 36.96 -15.88 14.96
N THR A 720 35.65 -15.77 15.23
CA THR A 720 34.59 -15.61 14.21
C THR A 720 33.59 -14.52 14.60
N MET A 721 32.84 -14.00 13.64
CA MET A 721 31.84 -12.95 13.86
C MET A 721 30.48 -13.33 13.25
N VAL A 722 29.38 -12.91 13.88
CA VAL A 722 28.00 -13.12 13.41
C VAL A 722 27.33 -11.80 13.10
N LEU A 723 26.90 -11.63 11.85
CA LEU A 723 25.90 -10.66 11.45
C LEU A 723 24.51 -11.28 11.65
N THR A 724 23.59 -10.56 12.29
CA THR A 724 22.20 -11.03 12.43
C THR A 724 21.20 -9.94 12.05
N LEU A 725 20.04 -10.37 11.56
CA LEU A 725 18.94 -9.50 11.15
C LEU A 725 17.60 -10.24 11.20
N GLY A 726 16.51 -9.49 11.34
CA GLY A 726 15.16 -10.03 11.44
C GLY A 726 14.90 -10.84 12.72
N CYS A 727 13.66 -11.28 12.93
CA CYS A 727 13.25 -11.97 14.15
C CYS A 727 13.94 -13.34 14.41
N ALA A 728 14.66 -13.91 13.43
CA ALA A 728 15.58 -15.03 13.66
C ALA A 728 16.64 -14.74 14.74
N LYS A 729 17.03 -13.47 14.94
CA LYS A 729 18.00 -13.06 15.98
C LYS A 729 17.61 -13.54 17.38
N PHE A 730 16.32 -13.68 17.69
CA PHE A 730 15.86 -14.13 19.01
C PHE A 730 16.14 -15.62 19.31
N ARG A 731 16.69 -16.37 18.33
CA ARG A 731 17.30 -17.69 18.58
C ARG A 731 18.70 -17.60 19.19
N ILE A 732 19.39 -16.46 19.01
CA ILE A 732 20.83 -16.34 19.28
C ILE A 732 21.18 -15.14 20.17
N LEU A 733 20.28 -14.16 20.34
CA LEU A 733 20.50 -12.92 21.09
C LEU A 733 20.84 -13.13 22.58
N ASP A 734 20.36 -14.23 23.17
CA ASP A 734 20.66 -14.60 24.57
C ASP A 734 21.99 -15.39 24.72
N LEU A 735 22.76 -15.57 23.64
CA LEU A 735 24.08 -16.23 23.66
C LEU A 735 25.21 -15.22 23.87
N ASP A 736 26.20 -15.58 24.70
CA ASP A 736 27.32 -14.70 25.03
C ASP A 736 28.48 -14.86 24.03
N PHE A 737 28.48 -14.07 22.96
CA PHE A 737 29.54 -14.13 21.94
C PHE A 737 30.84 -13.43 22.36
N GLY A 738 30.77 -12.43 23.25
CA GLY A 738 31.92 -11.64 23.68
C GLY A 738 32.54 -10.75 22.60
N ILE A 739 33.81 -10.39 22.82
CA ILE A 739 34.64 -9.57 21.93
C ILE A 739 35.57 -10.49 21.11
N LEU A 740 35.92 -10.07 19.89
CA LEU A 740 36.80 -10.81 19.00
C LEU A 740 38.25 -10.74 19.52
N PRO A 741 38.94 -11.87 19.77
CA PRO A 741 40.25 -11.89 20.43
C PRO A 741 41.30 -10.97 19.79
N GLY A 742 41.96 -10.15 20.62
CA GLY A 742 42.99 -9.21 20.16
C GLY A 742 42.45 -7.96 19.45
N THR A 743 41.15 -7.66 19.61
CA THR A 743 40.48 -6.44 19.10
C THR A 743 39.45 -5.93 20.11
N GLU A 744 38.85 -4.78 19.86
CA GLU A 744 37.67 -4.28 20.59
C GLU A 744 36.33 -4.58 19.85
N LEU A 745 36.35 -5.41 18.80
CA LEU A 745 35.18 -5.65 17.95
C LEU A 745 34.21 -6.67 18.60
N PRO A 746 32.91 -6.32 18.80
CA PRO A 746 31.93 -7.28 19.30
C PRO A 746 31.66 -8.38 18.26
N ARG A 747 31.53 -9.63 18.72
CA ARG A 747 31.35 -10.79 17.84
C ARG A 747 29.92 -11.01 17.32
N LEU A 748 28.94 -10.26 17.83
CA LEU A 748 27.56 -10.25 17.33
C LEU A 748 27.19 -8.83 16.90
N LEU A 749 26.87 -8.66 15.62
CA LEU A 749 26.44 -7.40 15.03
C LEU A 749 24.97 -7.53 14.59
N ASP A 750 24.04 -6.90 15.32
CA ASP A 750 22.66 -6.76 14.87
C ASP A 750 22.54 -5.66 13.79
N MET A 751 22.45 -6.12 12.54
CA MET A 751 22.32 -5.31 11.33
C MET A 751 20.96 -4.61 11.23
N GLY A 752 19.92 -5.16 11.87
CA GLY A 752 18.58 -4.57 11.89
C GLY A 752 17.43 -5.54 11.63
N GLN A 753 16.40 -5.05 10.94
CA GLN A 753 15.17 -5.78 10.61
C GLN A 753 15.38 -6.73 9.43
N CYS A 754 14.35 -7.51 9.07
CA CYS A 754 14.33 -8.30 7.84
C CYS A 754 14.61 -7.44 6.58
N ASN A 755 14.16 -6.19 6.53
CA ASN A 755 14.49 -5.21 5.48
C ASN A 755 15.94 -4.69 5.52
N ASP A 756 16.63 -4.75 6.66
CA ASP A 756 18.06 -4.41 6.76
C ASP A 756 18.98 -5.50 6.19
N ALA A 757 18.41 -6.52 5.52
CA ALA A 757 19.12 -7.34 4.54
C ALA A 757 19.82 -6.49 3.46
N TYR A 758 19.28 -5.31 3.12
CA TYR A 758 19.99 -4.32 2.31
C TYR A 758 21.31 -3.86 2.97
N SER A 759 21.28 -3.50 4.26
CA SER A 759 22.49 -3.11 5.00
C SER A 759 23.55 -4.22 5.02
N ALA A 760 23.13 -5.48 5.16
CA ALA A 760 24.04 -6.61 5.10
C ALA A 760 24.64 -6.82 3.69
N LEU A 761 23.84 -6.62 2.64
CA LEU A 761 24.31 -6.71 1.25
C LEU A 761 25.28 -5.59 0.89
N VAL A 762 25.02 -4.35 1.33
CA VAL A 762 25.95 -3.22 1.19
C VAL A 762 27.29 -3.55 1.87
N VAL A 763 27.28 -4.03 3.12
CA VAL A 763 28.51 -4.42 3.84
C VAL A 763 29.26 -5.51 3.10
N ALA A 764 28.59 -6.56 2.62
CA ALA A 764 29.24 -7.62 1.85
C ALA A 764 29.83 -7.11 0.52
N THR A 765 29.12 -6.23 -0.20
CA THR A 765 29.59 -5.62 -1.45
C THR A 765 30.80 -4.71 -1.23
N GLU A 766 30.83 -3.89 -0.18
CA GLU A 766 32.00 -3.04 0.11
C GLU A 766 33.20 -3.85 0.60
N LEU A 767 32.99 -4.88 1.44
CA LEU A 767 34.07 -5.80 1.82
C LEU A 767 34.66 -6.51 0.60
N ALA A 768 33.82 -7.00 -0.31
CA ALA A 768 34.25 -7.63 -1.56
C ALA A 768 35.14 -6.68 -2.39
N LYS A 769 34.76 -5.40 -2.55
CA LYS A 769 35.59 -4.38 -3.21
C LYS A 769 36.94 -4.17 -2.51
N VAL A 770 36.97 -4.08 -1.17
CA VAL A 770 38.20 -3.86 -0.41
C VAL A 770 39.16 -5.06 -0.53
N PHE A 771 38.65 -6.28 -0.48
CA PHE A 771 39.42 -7.51 -0.71
C PHE A 771 39.69 -7.80 -2.20
N LYS A 772 39.15 -7.01 -3.13
CA LYS A 772 39.25 -7.18 -4.60
C LYS A 772 38.76 -8.56 -5.07
N THR A 773 37.67 -9.01 -4.46
CA THR A 773 37.03 -10.32 -4.65
C THR A 773 35.53 -10.13 -4.93
N ASP A 774 34.77 -11.21 -5.10
CA ASP A 774 33.31 -11.17 -5.18
C ASP A 774 32.65 -11.62 -3.86
N VAL A 775 31.35 -11.38 -3.70
CA VAL A 775 30.61 -11.66 -2.45
C VAL A 775 30.60 -13.15 -2.07
N ASN A 776 30.69 -14.06 -3.05
CA ASN A 776 30.76 -15.51 -2.81
C ASN A 776 32.17 -15.99 -2.43
N SER A 777 33.18 -15.17 -2.71
CA SER A 777 34.61 -15.40 -2.48
C SER A 777 35.12 -14.50 -1.34
N LEU A 778 34.24 -14.24 -0.37
CA LEU A 778 34.55 -13.70 0.96
C LEU A 778 34.52 -14.85 1.99
N PRO A 779 35.21 -14.71 3.14
CA PRO A 779 35.03 -15.59 4.31
C PRO A 779 33.68 -15.29 4.99
N LEU A 780 32.59 -15.55 4.27
CA LEU A 780 31.21 -15.25 4.63
C LEU A 780 30.32 -16.46 4.34
N SER A 781 29.52 -16.90 5.33
CA SER A 781 28.52 -17.95 5.14
C SER A 781 27.12 -17.47 5.52
N LEU A 782 26.16 -17.68 4.62
CA LEU A 782 24.75 -17.33 4.82
C LEU A 782 23.97 -18.56 5.28
N ASP A 783 23.26 -18.44 6.39
CA ASP A 783 22.29 -19.43 6.87
C ASP A 783 20.99 -18.75 7.29
N LEU A 784 19.97 -18.91 6.44
CA LEU A 784 18.76 -18.11 6.46
C LEU A 784 17.59 -18.91 7.03
N SER A 785 16.95 -18.33 8.05
CA SER A 785 15.67 -18.78 8.56
C SER A 785 14.56 -18.07 7.79
N TRP A 786 13.62 -18.81 7.21
CA TRP A 786 12.46 -18.21 6.52
C TRP A 786 11.13 -18.69 7.12
N PHE A 787 10.05 -17.97 6.82
CA PHE A 787 8.69 -18.33 7.25
C PHE A 787 7.62 -17.71 6.34
N GLU A 788 7.79 -16.42 5.98
CA GLU A 788 6.82 -15.63 5.23
C GLU A 788 7.43 -15.01 3.96
N GLN A 789 6.65 -14.19 3.25
CA GLN A 789 6.91 -13.77 1.88
C GLN A 789 7.99 -12.69 1.75
N LYS A 790 8.27 -11.87 2.78
CA LYS A 790 9.40 -10.91 2.74
C LYS A 790 10.73 -11.66 2.73
N ALA A 791 10.86 -12.75 3.49
CA ALA A 791 12.02 -13.63 3.42
C ALA A 791 12.19 -14.28 2.04
N VAL A 792 11.09 -14.57 1.32
CA VAL A 792 11.14 -15.04 -0.08
C VAL A 792 11.61 -13.94 -1.03
N ALA A 793 11.15 -12.69 -0.86
CA ALA A 793 11.61 -11.56 -1.66
C ALA A 793 13.10 -11.24 -1.42
N VAL A 794 13.59 -11.36 -0.17
CA VAL A 794 15.02 -11.29 0.17
C VAL A 794 15.80 -12.45 -0.48
N LEU A 795 15.29 -13.69 -0.46
CA LEU A 795 15.92 -14.80 -1.15
C LEU A 795 16.02 -14.57 -2.66
N LEU A 796 14.94 -14.09 -3.31
CA LEU A 796 14.97 -13.71 -4.73
C LEU A 796 15.96 -12.57 -5.02
N THR A 797 16.15 -11.65 -4.07
CA THR A 797 17.17 -10.60 -4.15
C THR A 797 18.59 -11.18 -4.13
N LEU A 798 18.86 -12.11 -3.22
CA LEU A 798 20.16 -12.78 -3.13
C LEU A 798 20.48 -13.58 -4.40
N LEU A 799 19.51 -14.35 -4.90
CA LEU A 799 19.64 -15.11 -6.14
C LEU A 799 19.83 -14.19 -7.36
N HIS A 800 19.11 -13.06 -7.42
CA HIS A 800 19.32 -12.04 -8.46
C HIS A 800 20.74 -11.45 -8.45
N LEU A 801 21.27 -11.15 -7.27
CA LEU A 801 22.63 -10.63 -7.08
C LEU A 801 23.72 -11.70 -7.27
N GLY A 802 23.36 -12.92 -7.69
CA GLY A 802 24.31 -14.00 -7.93
C GLY A 802 24.93 -14.59 -6.66
N VAL A 803 24.27 -14.43 -5.50
CA VAL A 803 24.74 -14.99 -4.23
C VAL A 803 24.48 -16.50 -4.19
N ARG A 804 25.51 -17.25 -3.81
CA ARG A 804 25.59 -18.71 -3.81
C ARG A 804 25.79 -19.26 -2.40
N ASN A 805 25.77 -20.59 -2.27
CA ASN A 805 26.08 -21.33 -1.03
C ASN A 805 25.13 -21.00 0.15
N ILE A 806 23.94 -20.47 -0.17
CA ILE A 806 22.92 -20.05 0.79
C ILE A 806 22.37 -21.30 1.48
N ARG A 807 22.50 -21.39 2.81
CA ARG A 807 21.73 -22.36 3.61
C ARG A 807 20.34 -21.81 3.88
N LEU A 808 19.32 -22.65 3.73
CA LEU A 808 17.91 -22.27 3.90
C LEU A 808 17.20 -23.28 4.81
N GLY A 809 16.65 -22.78 5.92
CA GLY A 809 16.07 -23.61 6.99
C GLY A 809 14.84 -23.00 7.67
N PRO A 810 14.20 -23.74 8.60
CA PRO A 810 14.53 -25.11 9.05
C PRO A 810 14.05 -26.22 8.09
N ARG A 811 13.41 -25.84 6.98
CA ARG A 811 12.97 -26.71 5.88
C ARG A 811 12.87 -25.85 4.62
N LEU A 812 12.92 -26.44 3.42
CA LEU A 812 12.64 -25.68 2.20
C LEU A 812 11.17 -25.24 2.12
N PRO A 813 10.86 -24.16 1.38
CA PRO A 813 9.50 -23.78 1.06
C PRO A 813 8.75 -24.87 0.28
N ALA A 814 7.50 -25.13 0.69
CA ALA A 814 6.65 -26.17 0.09
C ALA A 814 6.18 -25.82 -1.35
N PHE A 815 6.41 -24.58 -1.80
CA PHE A 815 6.18 -24.15 -3.18
C PHE A 815 7.40 -24.34 -4.10
N LEU A 816 8.55 -24.77 -3.57
CA LEU A 816 9.68 -25.21 -4.41
C LEU A 816 9.52 -26.71 -4.68
N THR A 817 9.18 -27.05 -5.92
CA THR A 817 9.15 -28.45 -6.38
C THR A 817 10.57 -29.04 -6.47
N PRO A 818 10.75 -30.36 -6.50
CA PRO A 818 12.07 -30.98 -6.63
C PRO A 818 12.89 -30.46 -7.82
N GLU A 819 12.23 -30.13 -8.93
CA GLU A 819 12.82 -29.58 -10.15
C GLU A 819 13.29 -28.14 -9.93
N ALA A 820 12.46 -27.31 -9.29
CA ALA A 820 12.83 -25.93 -8.93
C ALA A 820 13.97 -25.90 -7.90
N VAL A 821 13.98 -26.83 -6.94
CA VAL A 821 15.12 -27.03 -6.02
C VAL A 821 16.36 -27.46 -6.79
N GLY A 822 16.25 -28.38 -7.74
CA GLY A 822 17.36 -28.80 -8.62
C GLY A 822 18.02 -27.63 -9.33
N VAL A 823 17.25 -26.77 -10.00
CA VAL A 823 17.80 -25.57 -10.66
C VAL A 823 18.48 -24.61 -9.68
N LEU A 824 17.95 -24.46 -8.46
CA LEU A 824 18.54 -23.60 -7.43
C LEU A 824 19.83 -24.22 -6.83
N VAL A 825 19.92 -25.54 -6.75
CA VAL A 825 21.15 -26.27 -6.41
C VAL A 825 22.19 -26.08 -7.51
N ASP A 826 21.86 -26.37 -8.77
CA ASP A 826 22.81 -26.30 -9.90
C ASP A 826 23.37 -24.88 -10.11
N ARG A 827 22.49 -23.88 -10.11
CA ARG A 827 22.87 -22.49 -10.42
C ARG A 827 23.47 -21.74 -9.23
N PHE A 828 22.96 -21.96 -8.02
CA PHE A 828 23.32 -21.15 -6.84
C PHE A 828 23.93 -21.96 -5.69
N ASN A 829 23.97 -23.29 -5.77
CA ASN A 829 24.31 -24.17 -4.65
C ASN A 829 23.47 -23.83 -3.41
N LEU A 830 22.13 -23.82 -3.57
CA LEU A 830 21.18 -23.71 -2.46
C LEU A 830 21.26 -24.96 -1.58
N ILE A 831 21.59 -24.80 -0.30
CA ILE A 831 21.79 -25.91 0.64
C ILE A 831 20.60 -25.98 1.61
N PRO A 832 19.87 -27.10 1.72
CA PRO A 832 18.90 -27.30 2.79
C PRO A 832 19.61 -27.40 4.15
N ALA A 833 19.18 -26.63 5.16
CA ALA A 833 19.79 -26.68 6.49
C ALA A 833 19.62 -28.06 7.15
N ASN A 834 20.71 -28.65 7.64
CA ASN A 834 20.72 -29.96 8.29
C ASN A 834 20.29 -29.84 9.77
N VAL A 835 18.98 -29.69 9.97
CA VAL A 835 18.36 -29.55 11.30
C VAL A 835 18.58 -30.75 12.25
N ALA A 836 19.08 -31.88 11.73
CA ALA A 836 19.48 -33.05 12.52
C ALA A 836 20.92 -32.97 13.05
N ASP A 837 21.86 -32.44 12.25
CA ASP A 837 23.28 -32.30 12.60
C ASP A 837 23.83 -30.89 12.28
N PRO A 838 23.66 -29.93 13.22
CA PRO A 838 24.22 -28.59 13.10
C PRO A 838 25.76 -28.55 13.18
N ALA A 839 26.41 -29.58 13.71
CA ALA A 839 27.87 -29.61 13.82
C ALA A 839 28.53 -29.85 12.46
N SER A 840 27.90 -30.69 11.62
CA SER A 840 28.29 -30.87 10.22
C SER A 840 28.12 -29.57 9.41
N ASP A 841 27.01 -28.85 9.58
CA ASP A 841 26.78 -27.57 8.87
C ASP A 841 27.78 -26.48 9.31
N MET A 842 28.08 -26.36 10.60
CA MET A 842 29.14 -25.47 11.11
C MET A 842 30.51 -25.83 10.50
N LYS A 843 30.88 -27.11 10.49
CA LYS A 843 32.13 -27.59 9.88
C LYS A 843 32.18 -27.29 8.37
N MET A 844 31.05 -27.41 7.67
CA MET A 844 30.96 -27.10 6.25
C MET A 844 31.12 -25.60 5.99
N MET A 845 30.47 -24.74 6.77
CA MET A 845 30.62 -23.28 6.65
C MET A 845 32.04 -22.80 6.95
N MET A 846 32.69 -23.34 7.98
CA MET A 846 34.12 -23.07 8.27
C MET A 846 35.10 -23.62 7.22
N SER A 847 34.62 -24.41 6.24
CA SER A 847 35.42 -24.92 5.11
C SER A 847 35.24 -24.11 3.82
N CYS A 848 34.24 -23.22 3.75
CA CYS A 848 34.16 -22.19 2.72
C CYS A 848 35.19 -21.10 3.06
N LYS A 849 36.03 -20.71 2.09
CA LYS A 849 37.06 -19.66 2.22
C LYS A 849 37.18 -18.89 0.90
#